data_AF-A0A812VV43-F1
#
_entry.id   AF-A0A812VV43-F1
#
_cell.length_a   1.000
_cell.length_b   1.000
_cell.length_c   1.000
_cell.angle_alpha   90.00
_cell.angle_beta   90.00
_cell.angle_gamma   90.00
#
_symmetry.space_group_name_H-M   'P 1'
#
loop_
_entity.id
_entity.type
_entity.pdbx_description
1 polymer ?
#
loop_
_entity_poly.entity_id
_entity_poly.type
_entity_poly.pdbx_seq_one_letter_code
_entity_poly.pdbx_strand_id
1 'polypeptide(L)'
;MVTRSSRYPLMIDPQGQALAWIKNKERKRIALEPTMCVTTLGNRSLKDQLECTISHGLCLVIENVENEMDPLLDPVLEKAVVFKAQAKKWIIRIGDANVDYDERFCLYMTSRLPNPHFSPELSAKTTVIDFTVTLRGLEQQLLGRVLNMEQRTLEEMLAGLKEETTKGTKELQTLGKQLLERLSNAKGNLLDDTQLIEVLANTKAKAKEVEAKLSEAKQRTVEIDEKREQFRPVATRGSLMYFNMTDMILVNNPITLQPSGWMYNCSLDQFLERFDFSIKNSDKVQPTSKRVDRIIDSLTYKVYRYMNRGLFERDKMMFKLMVALKIMVVNGELTSEDVLIFLKAGGSLDKNNERSNPFMKWMGEKAWLNAIQLTRHGFGRDQIPIFRDLTDLLQRNELGWRKWFDESEPENSPVPEYEDRIVMERTIGPFIRLALVRALREDRVGIASAQFVDKQLGPKYTAPVSDTITDIYEECSARKPVLYLLSAGTDPTNMIDELAKRKKKFPTDKVSMGEGQEKVAREKNGAAFLTGGWVILQNCHLGTDYMNEVEEVLTKTPEIHANYRLWITCEITSRFPIGLLQMCIKVTLEPPAGLKASLHRTYTTMVTQETLDKVDHEKWRTLLFTVAVLHSVVQERRKFGAIGWCVPYEFNNSDLDASLLFLEKHLSSTILVGLPLTWNTIQYMIAEVQYGGRITDDLDRDLINTYAAKWLCDEIFKPSFSFNNYHAEFSYQIPDAMDIGVYRDYIETIPPVDSPLIFGLHPNADITYRIKEAAEMLTTIIETQPKESSASVGKSVDEQVKESASDLIAKLPLDLVEEVFRAQIQKMKGPPRIEDRGFGAPLNIFLFQELQRLQNIISIVRSNLDNLVMAIDGTVVMTLDLLEDLNCIFDSRVPRGWTHDASGAEISWLQPTLGSWATGLTDRYSQLNTWLEFGRKEMKSFWITGFTNAQGFLTGIRQEVTRQHKRDQWALDEVVTHTEVLTLDTPDRVRELPEEGQNIHGLFIEGGKWNRLEGKLEESEAKKLQQNMPVIYVTAVEVKTLKAMNSSSGPFPSFNAAVYKYPRRNDRYLIFRLLLRSGEHHPHHWRLRGVCLVAQALSEGSLVHKS
;
A
#
# COMPACT_ATOMS: atom_id res chain seq x y z
N MET A 1 -11.51 -34.65 -16.16
CA MET A 1 -12.90 -34.21 -15.97
C MET A 1 -13.48 -33.61 -17.24
N VAL A 2 -12.83 -32.61 -17.86
CA VAL A 2 -13.28 -31.95 -19.11
C VAL A 2 -13.74 -32.90 -20.24
N THR A 3 -13.07 -34.04 -20.44
CA THR A 3 -13.42 -35.01 -21.51
C THR A 3 -14.37 -36.12 -21.10
N ARG A 4 -14.70 -36.24 -19.80
CA ARG A 4 -15.48 -37.35 -19.23
C ARG A 4 -16.78 -36.88 -18.57
N SER A 5 -16.99 -35.59 -18.37
CA SER A 5 -18.19 -35.05 -17.73
C SER A 5 -19.41 -35.18 -18.64
N SER A 6 -20.55 -35.54 -18.07
CA SER A 6 -21.83 -35.57 -18.78
C SER A 6 -22.42 -34.17 -18.96
N ARG A 7 -22.13 -33.24 -18.04
CA ARG A 7 -22.49 -31.81 -18.12
C ARG A 7 -21.37 -31.01 -18.78
N TYR A 8 -21.73 -29.85 -19.32
CA TYR A 8 -20.77 -28.94 -19.93
C TYR A 8 -19.86 -28.29 -18.86
N PRO A 9 -18.53 -28.25 -19.10
CA PRO A 9 -17.58 -27.72 -18.14
C PRO A 9 -17.55 -26.17 -18.16
N LEU A 10 -17.59 -25.59 -16.96
CA LEU A 10 -17.29 -24.19 -16.70
C LEU A 10 -15.92 -24.11 -16.01
N MET A 11 -14.93 -23.55 -16.70
CA MET A 11 -13.54 -23.56 -16.26
C MET A 11 -13.13 -22.22 -15.67
N ILE A 12 -12.67 -22.23 -14.42
CA ILE A 12 -12.11 -21.06 -13.74
C ILE A 12 -10.66 -20.95 -14.19
N ASP A 13 -10.37 -20.07 -15.14
CA ASP A 13 -9.07 -19.97 -15.84
C ASP A 13 -8.57 -18.51 -15.91
N PRO A 14 -8.13 -17.95 -14.76
CA PRO A 14 -7.65 -16.57 -14.72
C PRO A 14 -6.40 -16.34 -15.58
N GLN A 15 -5.61 -17.38 -15.89
CA GLN A 15 -4.40 -17.30 -16.70
C GLN A 15 -4.61 -17.62 -18.19
N GLY A 16 -5.80 -18.02 -18.62
CA GLY A 16 -6.11 -18.33 -20.03
C GLY A 16 -5.48 -19.61 -20.57
N GLN A 17 -4.92 -20.49 -19.73
CA GLN A 17 -4.29 -21.73 -20.17
C GLN A 17 -5.32 -22.74 -20.69
N ALA A 18 -6.45 -22.86 -20.01
CA ALA A 18 -7.53 -23.75 -20.42
C ALA A 18 -8.10 -23.28 -21.76
N LEU A 19 -8.28 -21.97 -21.94
CA LEU A 19 -8.74 -21.38 -23.20
C LEU A 19 -7.80 -21.71 -24.36
N ALA A 20 -6.49 -21.52 -24.19
CA ALA A 20 -5.49 -21.86 -25.20
C ALA A 20 -5.50 -23.38 -25.51
N TRP A 21 -5.66 -24.21 -24.48
CA TRP A 21 -5.74 -25.66 -24.64
C TRP A 21 -6.99 -26.10 -25.42
N ILE A 22 -8.16 -25.54 -25.13
CA ILE A 22 -9.42 -25.84 -25.85
C ILE A 22 -9.28 -25.45 -27.32
N LYS A 23 -8.77 -24.25 -27.60
CA LYS A 23 -8.54 -23.76 -28.97
C LYS A 23 -7.61 -24.67 -29.75
N ASN A 24 -6.57 -25.21 -29.11
CA ASN A 24 -5.64 -26.15 -29.74
C ASN A 24 -6.26 -27.54 -29.92
N LYS A 25 -7.00 -28.05 -28.94
CA LYS A 25 -7.64 -29.37 -28.99
C LYS A 25 -8.73 -29.45 -30.05
N GLU A 26 -9.61 -28.45 -30.08
CA GLU A 26 -10.77 -28.37 -30.99
C GLU A 26 -10.44 -27.59 -32.27
N ARG A 27 -9.16 -27.32 -32.55
CA ARG A 27 -8.69 -26.50 -33.68
C ARG A 27 -9.33 -26.88 -35.01
N LYS A 28 -9.50 -28.17 -35.28
CA LYS A 28 -10.13 -28.68 -36.52
C LYS A 28 -11.61 -28.33 -36.63
N ARG A 29 -12.34 -28.33 -35.50
CA ARG A 29 -13.77 -28.00 -35.45
C ARG A 29 -13.99 -26.49 -35.49
N ILE A 30 -13.16 -25.74 -34.75
CA ILE A 30 -13.18 -24.28 -34.72
C ILE A 30 -12.78 -23.68 -36.07
N ALA A 31 -11.83 -24.30 -36.79
CA ALA A 31 -11.39 -23.82 -38.10
C ALA A 31 -12.46 -23.90 -39.20
N LEU A 32 -13.53 -24.66 -39.01
CA LEU A 32 -14.64 -24.73 -39.97
C LEU A 32 -15.40 -23.40 -40.02
N GLU A 33 -15.78 -22.86 -38.86
CA GLU A 33 -16.40 -21.54 -38.73
C GLU A 33 -15.82 -20.76 -37.53
N PRO A 34 -14.66 -20.08 -37.70
CA PRO A 34 -13.94 -19.45 -36.59
C PRO A 34 -14.73 -18.33 -35.91
N THR A 35 -15.52 -17.58 -36.68
CA THR A 35 -16.31 -16.43 -36.21
C THR A 35 -17.56 -16.85 -35.44
N MET A 36 -18.01 -18.10 -35.58
CA MET A 36 -19.22 -18.60 -34.92
C MET A 36 -18.92 -19.47 -33.69
N CYS A 37 -17.71 -20.03 -33.61
CA CYS A 37 -17.33 -20.97 -32.54
C CYS A 37 -16.80 -20.30 -31.26
N VAL A 38 -16.41 -19.03 -31.28
CA VAL A 38 -15.88 -18.31 -30.11
C VAL A 38 -16.70 -17.04 -29.88
N THR A 39 -17.21 -16.87 -28.66
CA THR A 39 -18.10 -15.75 -28.33
C THR A 39 -18.01 -15.34 -26.85
N THR A 40 -18.69 -14.24 -26.51
CA THR A 40 -18.84 -13.72 -25.14
C THR A 40 -20.34 -13.55 -24.85
N LEU A 41 -20.73 -13.53 -23.58
CA LEU A 41 -22.15 -13.41 -23.18
C LEU A 41 -22.79 -12.09 -23.66
N GLY A 42 -22.02 -11.00 -23.75
CA GLY A 42 -22.52 -9.70 -24.22
C GLY A 42 -22.67 -9.57 -25.73
N ASN A 43 -22.33 -10.60 -26.52
CA ASN A 43 -22.40 -10.52 -27.97
C ASN A 43 -23.85 -10.61 -28.48
N ARG A 44 -24.28 -9.62 -29.26
CA ARG A 44 -25.65 -9.57 -29.83
C ARG A 44 -25.97 -10.76 -30.74
N SER A 45 -24.95 -11.39 -31.34
CA SER A 45 -25.11 -12.57 -32.20
C SER A 45 -25.06 -13.90 -31.42
N LEU A 46 -25.06 -13.89 -30.09
CA LEU A 46 -24.92 -15.11 -29.27
C LEU A 46 -25.99 -16.15 -29.63
N LYS A 47 -27.24 -15.71 -29.83
CA LYS A 47 -28.34 -16.59 -30.23
C LYS A 47 -28.07 -17.26 -31.57
N ASP A 48 -27.73 -16.48 -32.60
CA ASP A 48 -27.45 -17.01 -33.95
C ASP A 48 -26.25 -17.97 -33.96
N GLN A 49 -25.20 -17.64 -33.20
CA GLN A 49 -24.02 -18.50 -33.03
C GLN A 49 -24.37 -19.82 -32.33
N LEU A 50 -25.23 -19.77 -31.31
CA LEU A 50 -25.71 -20.95 -30.61
C LEU A 50 -26.56 -21.84 -31.52
N GLU A 51 -27.48 -21.27 -32.30
CA GLU A 51 -28.32 -22.00 -33.26
C GLU A 51 -27.47 -22.67 -34.37
N CYS A 52 -26.49 -21.94 -34.92
CA CYS A 52 -25.60 -22.46 -35.96
C CYS A 52 -24.69 -23.58 -35.43
N THR A 53 -24.09 -23.39 -34.26
CA THR A 53 -23.15 -24.38 -33.70
C THR A 53 -23.85 -25.67 -33.28
N ILE A 54 -25.08 -25.59 -32.76
CA ILE A 54 -25.88 -26.77 -32.39
C ILE A 54 -26.34 -27.55 -33.62
N SER A 55 -26.81 -26.87 -34.67
CA SER A 55 -27.29 -27.51 -35.90
C SER A 55 -26.20 -28.18 -36.72
N HIS A 56 -24.99 -27.61 -36.75
CA HIS A 56 -23.84 -28.16 -37.47
C HIS A 56 -22.96 -29.09 -36.60
N GLY A 57 -23.28 -29.27 -35.31
CA GLY A 57 -22.48 -30.10 -34.39
C GLY A 57 -21.07 -29.56 -34.14
N LEU A 58 -20.91 -28.24 -34.14
CA LEU A 58 -19.64 -27.55 -33.92
C LEU A 58 -19.36 -27.37 -32.42
N CYS A 59 -18.18 -26.83 -32.11
CA CYS A 59 -17.77 -26.51 -30.75
C CYS A 59 -18.00 -25.02 -30.46
N LEU A 60 -18.77 -24.70 -29.41
CA LEU A 60 -18.94 -23.32 -28.94
C LEU A 60 -18.09 -23.09 -27.69
N VAL A 61 -17.30 -22.01 -27.71
CA VAL A 61 -16.49 -21.55 -26.58
C VAL A 61 -17.01 -20.18 -26.15
N ILE A 62 -17.49 -20.10 -24.91
CA ILE A 62 -17.91 -18.84 -24.28
C ILE A 62 -16.79 -18.35 -23.38
N GLU A 63 -16.25 -17.17 -23.70
CA GLU A 63 -15.20 -16.49 -22.96
C GLU A 63 -15.78 -15.51 -21.94
N ASN A 64 -15.05 -15.31 -20.84
CA ASN A 64 -15.32 -14.31 -19.80
C ASN A 64 -16.71 -14.41 -19.14
N VAL A 65 -17.10 -15.63 -18.74
CA VAL A 65 -18.29 -15.82 -17.90
C VAL A 65 -18.03 -15.22 -16.51
N GLU A 66 -18.91 -14.31 -16.08
CA GLU A 66 -18.85 -13.67 -14.75
C GLU A 66 -19.65 -14.49 -13.72
N ASN A 67 -20.34 -13.85 -12.77
CA ASN A 67 -21.12 -14.57 -11.73
C ASN A 67 -22.50 -15.01 -12.22
N GLU A 68 -23.06 -14.33 -13.22
CA GLU A 68 -24.37 -14.61 -13.78
C GLU A 68 -24.27 -15.20 -15.19
N MET A 69 -25.26 -16.02 -15.54
CA MET A 69 -25.38 -16.66 -16.85
C MET A 69 -26.66 -16.21 -17.51
N ASP A 70 -26.63 -16.04 -18.83
CA ASP A 70 -27.81 -15.70 -19.62
C ASP A 70 -28.82 -16.87 -19.58
N PRO A 71 -30.08 -16.66 -19.13
CA PRO A 71 -31.13 -17.68 -19.13
C PRO A 71 -31.39 -18.33 -20.50
N LEU A 72 -30.99 -17.70 -21.61
CA LEU A 72 -31.03 -18.29 -22.95
C LEU A 72 -30.30 -19.65 -23.02
N LEU A 73 -29.28 -19.85 -22.18
CA LEU A 73 -28.47 -21.06 -22.16
C LEU A 73 -29.07 -22.19 -21.31
N ASP A 74 -30.07 -21.92 -20.46
CA ASP A 74 -30.66 -22.92 -19.55
C ASP A 74 -31.15 -24.19 -20.29
N PRO A 75 -31.90 -24.10 -21.41
CA PRO A 75 -32.33 -25.29 -22.14
C PRO A 75 -31.15 -26.14 -22.64
N VAL A 76 -30.03 -25.49 -23.00
CA VAL A 76 -28.82 -26.14 -23.49
C VAL A 76 -28.04 -26.78 -22.35
N LEU A 77 -27.90 -26.09 -21.22
CA LEU A 77 -27.19 -26.57 -20.04
C LEU A 77 -27.92 -27.76 -19.39
N GLU A 78 -29.25 -27.70 -19.32
CA GLU A 78 -30.11 -28.80 -18.82
C GLU A 78 -30.26 -29.94 -19.83
N LYS A 79 -29.79 -29.75 -21.08
CA LYS A 79 -29.96 -30.69 -22.19
C LYS A 79 -31.42 -31.07 -22.40
N ALA A 80 -32.31 -30.08 -22.46
CA ALA A 80 -33.74 -30.21 -22.72
C ALA A 80 -34.03 -30.58 -24.20
N VAL A 81 -33.41 -31.65 -24.69
CA VAL A 81 -33.52 -32.13 -26.06
C VAL A 81 -34.72 -33.06 -26.19
N VAL A 82 -35.59 -32.78 -27.17
CA VAL A 82 -36.82 -33.55 -27.43
C VAL A 82 -36.69 -34.27 -28.77
N PHE A 83 -36.99 -35.57 -28.81
CA PHE A 83 -37.01 -36.32 -30.06
C PHE A 83 -38.34 -36.12 -30.80
N LYS A 84 -38.31 -35.50 -31.98
CA LYS A 84 -39.49 -35.40 -32.85
C LYS A 84 -39.57 -36.60 -33.79
N ALA A 85 -40.41 -37.57 -33.44
CA ALA A 85 -40.60 -38.81 -34.20
C ALA A 85 -41.00 -38.60 -35.68
N GLN A 86 -41.75 -37.54 -35.99
CA GLN A 86 -42.18 -37.21 -37.36
C GLN A 86 -41.02 -36.80 -38.28
N ALA A 87 -39.97 -36.17 -37.74
CA ALA A 87 -38.82 -35.68 -38.51
C ALA A 87 -37.57 -36.56 -38.35
N LYS A 88 -37.61 -37.60 -37.49
CA LYS A 88 -36.45 -38.42 -37.09
C LYS A 88 -35.23 -37.59 -36.67
N LYS A 89 -35.44 -36.49 -35.96
CA LYS A 89 -34.40 -35.57 -35.51
C LYS A 89 -34.60 -35.20 -34.04
N TRP A 90 -33.48 -34.96 -33.36
CA TRP A 90 -33.44 -34.33 -32.05
C TRP A 90 -33.59 -32.83 -32.23
N ILE A 91 -34.41 -32.18 -31.40
CA ILE A 91 -34.59 -30.74 -31.41
C ILE A 91 -34.43 -30.17 -30.00
N ILE A 92 -33.94 -28.93 -29.93
CA ILE A 92 -33.86 -28.16 -28.69
C ILE A 92 -34.56 -26.81 -28.89
N ARG A 93 -35.28 -26.33 -27.88
CA ARG A 93 -35.95 -25.04 -27.93
C ARG A 93 -35.06 -23.97 -27.29
N ILE A 94 -34.72 -22.94 -28.05
CA ILE A 94 -33.87 -21.83 -27.62
C ILE A 94 -34.68 -20.54 -27.80
N GLY A 95 -35.15 -19.96 -26.70
CA GLY A 95 -36.16 -18.89 -26.72
C GLY A 95 -37.42 -19.33 -27.47
N ASP A 96 -37.71 -18.67 -28.60
CA ASP A 96 -38.86 -18.96 -29.46
C ASP A 96 -38.56 -19.89 -30.64
N ALA A 97 -37.28 -20.23 -30.88
CA ALA A 97 -36.85 -21.05 -32.02
C ALA A 97 -36.69 -22.53 -31.65
N ASN A 98 -37.07 -23.42 -32.57
CA ASN A 98 -36.76 -24.85 -32.49
C ASN A 98 -35.54 -25.13 -33.39
N VAL A 99 -34.46 -25.62 -32.80
CA VAL A 99 -33.18 -25.86 -33.48
C VAL A 99 -32.92 -27.35 -33.57
N ASP A 100 -32.44 -27.82 -34.72
CA ASP A 100 -31.99 -29.21 -34.91
C ASP A 100 -30.74 -29.47 -34.05
N TYR A 101 -30.75 -30.51 -33.21
CA TYR A 101 -29.66 -30.83 -32.30
C TYR A 101 -28.77 -31.96 -32.87
N ASP A 102 -27.49 -31.69 -33.10
CA ASP A 102 -26.47 -32.69 -33.44
C ASP A 102 -25.74 -33.16 -32.16
N GLU A 103 -25.64 -34.49 -31.97
CA GLU A 103 -24.99 -35.11 -30.80
C GLU A 103 -23.49 -34.80 -30.70
N ARG A 104 -22.84 -34.33 -31.78
CA ARG A 104 -21.42 -33.95 -31.81
C ARG A 104 -21.15 -32.57 -31.23
N PHE A 105 -22.20 -31.78 -30.98
CA PHE A 105 -22.08 -30.45 -30.38
C PHE A 105 -21.36 -30.50 -29.02
N CYS A 106 -20.49 -29.51 -28.78
CA CYS A 106 -19.75 -29.37 -27.53
C CYS A 106 -19.76 -27.90 -27.09
N LEU A 107 -20.04 -27.66 -25.81
CA LEU A 107 -19.97 -26.34 -25.19
C LEU A 107 -18.85 -26.31 -24.13
N TYR A 108 -17.98 -25.30 -24.21
CA TYR A 108 -16.98 -24.99 -23.20
C TYR A 108 -17.18 -23.55 -22.72
N MET A 109 -17.12 -23.34 -21.41
CA MET A 109 -17.22 -22.02 -20.82
C MET A 109 -15.96 -21.73 -20.00
N THR A 110 -15.48 -20.49 -20.05
CA THR A 110 -14.30 -20.04 -19.31
C THR A 110 -14.60 -18.76 -18.54
N SER A 111 -14.12 -18.68 -17.30
CA SER A 111 -14.17 -17.47 -16.47
C SER A 111 -12.74 -16.99 -16.19
N ARG A 112 -12.52 -15.67 -16.27
CA ARG A 112 -11.25 -15.04 -15.87
C ARG A 112 -11.24 -14.64 -14.39
N LEU A 113 -12.35 -14.75 -13.69
CA LEU A 113 -12.43 -14.44 -12.27
C LEU A 113 -11.68 -15.52 -11.47
N PRO A 114 -10.74 -15.18 -10.57
CA PRO A 114 -10.03 -16.18 -9.77
C PRO A 114 -10.94 -16.91 -8.77
N ASN A 115 -11.94 -16.22 -8.22
CA ASN A 115 -12.89 -16.77 -7.25
C ASN A 115 -14.33 -16.29 -7.57
N PRO A 116 -14.96 -16.85 -8.61
CA PRO A 116 -16.33 -16.50 -8.98
C PRO A 116 -17.35 -17.08 -7.98
N HIS A 117 -18.36 -16.28 -7.63
CA HIS A 117 -19.47 -16.73 -6.79
C HIS A 117 -20.63 -17.20 -7.66
N PHE A 118 -20.62 -18.48 -8.02
CA PHE A 118 -21.70 -19.09 -8.79
C PHE A 118 -22.88 -19.45 -7.89
N SER A 119 -24.10 -19.19 -8.37
CA SER A 119 -25.30 -19.62 -7.67
C SER A 119 -25.35 -21.16 -7.53
N PRO A 120 -26.00 -21.69 -6.48
CA PRO A 120 -26.19 -23.14 -6.34
C PRO A 120 -26.90 -23.77 -7.55
N GLU A 121 -27.79 -23.01 -8.20
CA GLU A 121 -28.49 -23.42 -9.41
C GLU A 121 -27.53 -23.61 -10.59
N LEU A 122 -26.64 -22.64 -10.86
CA LEU A 122 -25.65 -22.74 -11.94
C LEU A 122 -24.66 -23.87 -11.71
N SER A 123 -24.23 -24.05 -10.45
CA SER A 123 -23.34 -25.14 -10.04
C SER A 123 -24.00 -26.51 -10.19
N ALA A 124 -25.34 -26.59 -10.12
CA ALA A 124 -26.09 -27.81 -10.39
C ALA A 124 -26.22 -28.11 -11.89
N LYS A 125 -26.34 -27.08 -12.74
CA LYS A 125 -26.49 -27.23 -14.21
C LYS A 125 -25.17 -27.53 -14.92
N THR A 126 -24.05 -26.98 -14.44
CA THR A 126 -22.73 -27.12 -15.07
C THR A 126 -21.78 -27.99 -14.27
N THR A 127 -20.61 -28.34 -14.82
CA THR A 127 -19.50 -28.89 -14.04
C THR A 127 -18.43 -27.83 -13.89
N VAL A 128 -18.33 -27.24 -12.71
CA VAL A 128 -17.28 -26.26 -12.41
C VAL A 128 -15.94 -26.99 -12.27
N ILE A 129 -14.92 -26.53 -13.00
CA ILE A 129 -13.57 -27.08 -12.96
C ILE A 129 -12.61 -25.93 -12.67
N ASP A 130 -11.86 -26.09 -11.59
CA ASP A 130 -10.81 -25.15 -11.24
C ASP A 130 -9.56 -25.41 -12.10
N PHE A 131 -9.18 -24.41 -12.89
CA PHE A 131 -7.96 -24.39 -13.71
C PHE A 131 -6.93 -23.39 -13.17
N THR A 132 -7.14 -22.84 -11.97
CA THR A 132 -6.17 -21.97 -11.33
C THR A 132 -4.84 -22.69 -11.16
N VAL A 133 -3.77 -21.96 -11.49
CA VAL A 133 -2.42 -22.50 -11.38
C VAL A 133 -2.06 -22.63 -9.90
N THR A 134 -1.66 -23.83 -9.47
CA THR A 134 -1.16 -24.10 -8.12
C THR A 134 0.37 -24.09 -8.07
N LEU A 135 0.96 -23.89 -6.88
CA LEU A 135 2.42 -23.86 -6.71
C LEU A 135 3.11 -25.11 -7.23
N ARG A 136 2.59 -26.29 -6.87
CA ARG A 136 3.10 -27.58 -7.38
C ARG A 136 2.81 -27.79 -8.86
N GLY A 137 1.67 -27.33 -9.35
CA GLY A 137 1.30 -27.42 -10.76
C GLY A 137 2.28 -26.65 -11.65
N LEU A 138 2.57 -25.40 -11.28
CA LEU A 138 3.53 -24.56 -12.02
C LEU A 138 4.97 -25.08 -11.88
N GLU A 139 5.37 -25.53 -10.68
CA GLU A 139 6.67 -26.15 -10.47
C GLU A 139 6.91 -27.31 -11.46
N GLN A 140 5.92 -28.18 -11.64
CA GLN A 140 6.05 -29.29 -12.59
C GLN A 140 6.14 -28.81 -14.06
N GLN A 141 5.42 -27.75 -14.42
CA GLN A 141 5.50 -27.15 -15.76
C GLN A 141 6.89 -26.52 -16.00
N LEU A 142 7.41 -25.77 -15.03
CA LEU A 142 8.71 -25.12 -15.10
C LEU A 142 9.85 -26.14 -15.14
N LEU A 143 9.73 -27.25 -14.40
CA LEU A 143 10.72 -28.33 -14.45
C LEU A 143 10.87 -28.88 -15.87
N GLY A 144 9.76 -29.19 -16.54
CA GLY A 144 9.78 -29.62 -17.94
C GLY A 144 10.39 -28.56 -18.87
N ARG A 145 10.15 -27.28 -18.59
CA ARG A 145 10.72 -26.18 -19.39
C ARG A 145 12.23 -26.03 -19.21
N VAL A 146 12.74 -26.09 -17.98
CA VAL A 146 14.19 -26.06 -17.68
C VAL A 146 14.89 -27.22 -18.37
N LEU A 147 14.35 -28.42 -18.24
CA LEU A 147 14.93 -29.63 -18.84
C LEU A 147 14.97 -29.55 -20.37
N ASN A 148 13.91 -29.02 -21.00
CA ASN A 148 13.91 -28.79 -22.45
C ASN A 148 15.02 -27.82 -22.91
N MET A 149 15.45 -26.89 -22.07
CA MET A 149 16.50 -25.92 -22.40
C MET A 149 17.92 -26.42 -22.08
N GLU A 150 18.12 -27.05 -20.91
CA GLU A 150 19.45 -27.49 -20.46
C GLU A 150 19.79 -28.90 -20.93
N GLN A 151 18.84 -29.83 -20.90
CA GLN A 151 19.04 -31.26 -21.17
C GLN A 151 17.91 -31.86 -22.03
N ARG A 152 17.71 -31.26 -23.21
CA ARG A 152 16.67 -31.67 -24.18
C ARG A 152 16.67 -33.16 -24.49
N THR A 153 17.84 -33.79 -24.55
CA THR A 153 17.98 -35.23 -24.83
C THR A 153 17.28 -36.11 -23.79
N LEU A 154 17.26 -35.72 -22.51
CA LEU A 154 16.55 -36.46 -21.46
C LEU A 154 15.03 -36.40 -21.64
N GLU A 155 14.49 -35.23 -22.02
CA GLU A 155 13.05 -35.08 -22.22
C GLU A 155 12.58 -35.81 -23.48
N GLU A 156 13.38 -35.82 -24.56
CA GLU A 156 13.13 -36.63 -25.75
C GLU A 156 13.16 -38.15 -25.45
N MET A 157 14.12 -38.60 -24.65
CA MET A 157 14.18 -40.01 -24.19
C MET A 157 12.96 -40.39 -23.35
N LEU A 158 12.51 -39.51 -22.44
CA LEU A 158 11.33 -39.73 -21.61
C LEU A 158 10.03 -39.76 -22.43
N ALA A 159 9.90 -38.87 -23.42
CA ALA A 159 8.77 -38.87 -24.34
C ALA A 159 8.71 -40.17 -25.15
N GLY A 160 9.85 -40.61 -25.70
CA GLY A 160 9.96 -41.90 -26.40
C GLY A 160 9.58 -43.09 -25.52
N LEU A 161 10.11 -43.16 -24.29
CA LEU A 161 9.78 -44.22 -23.33
C LEU A 161 8.29 -44.24 -22.96
N LYS A 162 7.64 -43.08 -22.82
CA LYS A 162 6.19 -42.99 -22.58
C LYS A 162 5.38 -43.51 -23.76
N GLU A 163 5.78 -43.19 -24.98
CA GLU A 163 5.13 -43.69 -26.18
C GLU A 163 5.28 -45.21 -26.30
N GLU A 164 6.49 -45.73 -26.08
CA GLU A 164 6.76 -47.18 -26.03
C GLU A 164 5.93 -47.89 -24.96
N THR A 165 5.87 -47.32 -23.75
CA THR A 165 5.08 -47.88 -22.63
C THR A 165 3.59 -47.91 -22.96
N THR A 166 3.07 -46.84 -23.57
CA THR A 166 1.66 -46.73 -23.97
C THR A 166 1.33 -47.71 -25.09
N LYS A 167 2.22 -47.85 -26.07
CA LYS A 167 2.10 -48.82 -27.15
C LYS A 167 2.14 -50.25 -26.60
N GLY A 168 3.08 -50.56 -25.70
CA GLY A 168 3.20 -51.85 -25.05
C GLY A 168 1.97 -52.21 -24.21
N THR A 169 1.42 -51.28 -23.43
CA THR A 169 0.17 -51.53 -22.67
C THR A 169 -1.04 -51.73 -23.57
N LYS A 170 -1.14 -50.96 -24.67
CA LYS A 170 -2.22 -51.15 -25.65
C LYS A 170 -2.10 -52.49 -26.37
N GLU A 171 -0.89 -52.90 -26.74
CA GLU A 171 -0.62 -54.22 -27.32
C GLU A 171 -1.02 -55.33 -26.34
N LEU A 172 -0.66 -55.21 -25.06
CA LEU A 172 -1.02 -56.17 -24.02
C LEU A 172 -2.55 -56.27 -23.81
N GLN A 173 -3.26 -55.14 -23.81
CA GLN A 173 -4.73 -55.12 -23.78
C GLN A 173 -5.35 -55.74 -25.04
N THR A 174 -4.74 -55.53 -26.20
CA THR A 174 -5.24 -56.07 -27.48
C THR A 174 -5.03 -57.58 -27.54
N LEU A 175 -3.84 -58.06 -27.14
CA LEU A 175 -3.55 -59.48 -26.99
C LEU A 175 -4.51 -60.13 -25.98
N GLY A 176 -4.80 -59.46 -24.86
CA GLY A 176 -5.78 -59.91 -23.87
C GLY A 176 -7.20 -60.01 -24.45
N LYS A 177 -7.66 -59.00 -25.21
CA LYS A 177 -8.97 -59.04 -25.89
C LYS A 177 -9.03 -60.14 -26.95
N GLN A 178 -8.00 -60.30 -27.76
CA GLN A 178 -7.91 -61.36 -28.77
C GLN A 178 -7.97 -62.75 -28.11
N LEU A 179 -7.30 -62.94 -26.98
CA LEU A 179 -7.34 -64.18 -26.21
C LEU A 179 -8.75 -64.47 -25.69
N LEU A 180 -9.43 -63.46 -25.14
CA LEU A 180 -10.80 -63.55 -24.62
C LEU A 180 -11.83 -63.82 -25.72
N GLU A 181 -11.71 -63.14 -26.87
CA GLU A 181 -12.57 -63.29 -28.03
C GLU A 181 -12.41 -64.68 -28.67
N ARG A 182 -11.19 -65.22 -28.70
CA ARG A 182 -10.91 -66.58 -29.19
C ARG A 182 -11.41 -67.66 -28.24
N LEU A 183 -11.26 -67.48 -26.93
CA LEU A 183 -11.83 -68.38 -25.92
C LEU A 183 -13.37 -68.35 -25.94
N SER A 184 -13.97 -67.19 -26.17
CA SER A 184 -15.42 -67.02 -26.27
C SER A 184 -16.03 -67.61 -27.56
N ASN A 185 -15.27 -67.62 -28.65
CA ASN A 185 -15.72 -68.13 -29.95
C ASN A 185 -15.45 -69.64 -30.14
N ALA A 186 -14.67 -70.26 -29.26
CA ALA A 186 -14.44 -71.71 -29.29
C ALA A 186 -15.72 -72.45 -28.87
N LYS A 187 -16.37 -73.15 -29.83
CA LYS A 187 -17.51 -74.04 -29.58
C LYS A 187 -17.06 -75.50 -29.67
N GLY A 188 -16.95 -76.18 -28.52
CA GLY A 188 -16.55 -77.59 -28.44
C GLY A 188 -15.54 -77.86 -27.32
N ASN A 189 -14.97 -79.06 -27.29
CA ASN A 189 -13.97 -79.47 -26.31
C ASN A 189 -12.63 -78.76 -26.60
N LEU A 190 -12.19 -77.87 -25.70
CA LEU A 190 -11.02 -76.99 -25.86
C LEU A 190 -9.68 -77.71 -26.06
N LEU A 191 -9.61 -79.00 -25.76
CA LEU A 191 -8.40 -79.82 -25.90
C LEU A 191 -8.17 -80.32 -27.35
N ASP A 192 -9.21 -80.31 -28.20
CA ASP A 192 -9.14 -80.84 -29.56
C ASP A 192 -8.74 -79.77 -30.61
N ASP A 193 -8.72 -78.49 -30.22
CA ASP A 193 -8.33 -77.38 -31.09
C ASP A 193 -6.83 -77.09 -30.97
N THR A 194 -6.02 -77.86 -31.71
CA THR A 194 -4.56 -77.73 -31.72
C THR A 194 -4.09 -76.35 -32.20
N GLN A 195 -4.86 -75.67 -33.04
CA GLN A 195 -4.55 -74.31 -33.51
C GLN A 195 -4.73 -73.28 -32.39
N LEU A 196 -5.77 -73.44 -31.55
CA LEU A 196 -5.98 -72.57 -30.40
C LEU A 196 -4.85 -72.67 -29.37
N ILE A 197 -4.33 -73.88 -29.12
CA ILE A 197 -3.22 -74.11 -28.17
C ILE A 197 -1.92 -73.44 -28.65
N GLU A 198 -1.59 -73.55 -29.94
CA GLU A 198 -0.40 -72.94 -30.52
C GLU A 198 -0.49 -71.40 -30.51
N VAL A 199 -1.66 -70.86 -30.85
CA VAL A 199 -1.91 -69.40 -30.78
C VAL A 199 -1.88 -68.91 -29.34
N LEU A 200 -2.43 -69.65 -28.37
CA LEU A 200 -2.36 -69.32 -26.94
C LEU A 200 -0.91 -69.29 -26.44
N ALA A 201 -0.09 -70.27 -26.84
CA ALA A 201 1.33 -70.31 -26.50
C ALA A 201 2.10 -69.11 -27.08
N ASN A 202 1.85 -68.76 -28.35
CA ASN A 202 2.45 -67.61 -29.02
C ASN A 202 1.99 -66.26 -28.41
N THR A 203 0.71 -66.14 -28.05
CA THR A 203 0.15 -64.93 -27.42
C THR A 203 0.72 -64.76 -26.01
N LYS A 204 0.86 -65.85 -25.25
CA LYS A 204 1.48 -65.86 -23.92
C LYS A 204 2.98 -65.52 -23.97
N ALA A 205 3.70 -66.04 -24.97
CA ALA A 205 5.12 -65.72 -25.17
C ALA A 205 5.32 -64.22 -25.50
N LYS A 206 4.52 -63.67 -26.42
CA LYS A 206 4.54 -62.23 -26.75
C LYS A 206 4.13 -61.36 -25.55
N ALA A 207 3.12 -61.76 -24.78
CA ALA A 207 2.72 -61.04 -23.58
C ALA A 207 3.86 -60.96 -22.55
N LYS A 208 4.59 -62.07 -22.34
CA LYS A 208 5.74 -62.12 -21.43
C LYS A 208 6.91 -61.25 -21.92
N GLU A 209 7.15 -61.17 -23.23
CA GLU A 209 8.15 -60.29 -23.82
C GLU A 209 7.80 -58.81 -23.62
N VAL A 210 6.55 -58.44 -23.89
CA VAL A 210 6.05 -57.06 -23.69
C VAL A 210 6.10 -56.69 -22.20
N GLU A 211 5.77 -57.62 -21.30
CA GLU A 211 5.85 -57.40 -19.86
C GLU A 211 7.28 -57.17 -19.37
N ALA A 212 8.27 -57.90 -19.91
CA ALA A 212 9.68 -57.67 -19.63
C ALA A 212 10.14 -56.27 -20.12
N LYS A 213 9.76 -55.88 -21.34
CA LYS A 213 10.04 -54.53 -21.88
C LYS A 213 9.40 -53.42 -21.05
N LEU A 214 8.17 -53.63 -20.59
CA LEU A 214 7.49 -52.68 -19.69
C LEU A 214 8.21 -52.57 -18.33
N SER A 215 8.78 -53.66 -17.82
CA SER A 215 9.58 -53.64 -16.59
C SER A 215 10.88 -52.86 -16.76
N GLU A 216 11.60 -53.05 -17.87
CA GLU A 216 12.82 -52.27 -18.17
C GLU A 216 12.51 -50.79 -18.38
N ALA A 217 11.42 -50.47 -19.11
CA ALA A 217 10.99 -49.09 -19.32
C ALA A 217 10.66 -48.40 -17.99
N LYS A 218 10.07 -49.11 -17.02
CA LYS A 218 9.84 -48.58 -15.66
C LYS A 218 11.15 -48.25 -14.94
N GLN A 219 12.14 -49.14 -14.96
CA GLN A 219 13.45 -48.87 -14.33
C GLN A 219 14.15 -47.67 -14.97
N ARG A 220 14.19 -47.58 -16.31
CA ARG A 220 14.75 -46.41 -17.00
C ARG A 220 14.01 -45.12 -16.69
N THR A 221 12.69 -45.19 -16.51
CA THR A 221 11.89 -44.02 -16.12
C THR A 221 12.33 -43.48 -14.75
N VAL A 222 12.60 -44.37 -13.78
CA VAL A 222 13.11 -43.99 -12.45
C VAL A 222 14.48 -43.32 -12.57
N GLU A 223 15.42 -43.89 -13.32
CA GLU A 223 16.76 -43.30 -13.51
C GLU A 223 16.71 -41.93 -14.20
N ILE A 224 15.80 -41.74 -15.16
CA ILE A 224 15.60 -40.46 -15.81
C ILE A 224 14.97 -39.47 -14.83
N ASP A 225 13.97 -39.88 -14.06
CA ASP A 225 13.33 -39.01 -13.08
C ASP A 225 14.33 -38.56 -12.01
N GLU A 226 15.23 -39.42 -11.52
CA GLU A 226 16.32 -39.00 -10.60
C GLU A 226 17.20 -37.87 -11.17
N LYS A 227 17.50 -37.90 -12.47
CA LYS A 227 18.25 -36.81 -13.13
C LYS A 227 17.39 -35.55 -13.27
N ARG A 228 16.09 -35.68 -13.47
CA ARG A 228 15.15 -34.54 -13.53
C ARG A 228 15.02 -33.86 -12.18
N GLU A 229 15.00 -34.64 -11.10
CA GLU A 229 14.90 -34.13 -9.73
C GLU A 229 16.06 -33.19 -9.37
N GLN A 230 17.24 -33.33 -9.98
CA GLN A 230 18.37 -32.41 -9.78
C GLN A 230 18.03 -30.95 -10.18
N PHE A 231 17.14 -30.75 -11.15
CA PHE A 231 16.71 -29.42 -11.61
C PHE A 231 15.42 -28.93 -10.93
N ARG A 232 14.79 -29.75 -10.09
CA ARG A 232 13.57 -29.36 -9.34
C ARG A 232 13.77 -28.07 -8.54
N PRO A 233 14.89 -27.82 -7.83
CA PRO A 233 15.08 -26.58 -7.08
C PRO A 233 14.93 -25.31 -7.93
N VAL A 234 15.33 -25.34 -9.21
CA VAL A 234 15.14 -24.22 -10.15
C VAL A 234 13.65 -23.98 -10.39
N ALA A 235 12.88 -25.05 -10.58
CA ALA A 235 11.46 -24.99 -10.82
C ALA A 235 10.67 -24.57 -9.57
N THR A 236 11.05 -25.08 -8.39
CA THR A 236 10.48 -24.67 -7.10
C THR A 236 10.73 -23.18 -6.86
N ARG A 237 11.96 -22.70 -7.11
CA ARG A 237 12.28 -21.28 -7.02
C ARG A 237 11.49 -20.44 -8.03
N GLY A 238 11.38 -20.90 -9.27
CA GLY A 238 10.59 -20.22 -10.29
C GLY A 238 9.12 -20.09 -9.94
N SER A 239 8.51 -21.19 -9.47
CA SER A 239 7.12 -21.19 -9.01
C SER A 239 6.92 -20.19 -7.87
N LEU A 240 7.80 -20.23 -6.86
CA LEU A 240 7.79 -19.29 -5.75
C LEU A 240 7.86 -17.82 -6.22
N MET A 241 8.78 -17.51 -7.14
CA MET A 241 8.93 -16.15 -7.65
C MET A 241 7.68 -15.69 -8.41
N TYR A 242 7.04 -16.56 -9.20
CA TYR A 242 5.79 -16.23 -9.88
C TYR A 242 4.66 -15.94 -8.89
N PHE A 243 4.44 -16.79 -7.88
CA PHE A 243 3.40 -16.55 -6.89
C PHE A 243 3.68 -15.28 -6.08
N ASN A 244 4.94 -14.97 -5.78
CA ASN A 244 5.29 -13.69 -5.16
C ASN A 244 4.95 -12.48 -6.05
N MET A 245 5.08 -12.61 -7.38
CA MET A 245 4.66 -11.56 -8.31
C MET A 245 3.14 -11.41 -8.35
N THR A 246 2.39 -12.52 -8.32
CA THR A 246 0.93 -12.48 -8.35
C THR A 246 0.34 -11.99 -7.04
N ASP A 247 0.97 -12.29 -5.91
CA ASP A 247 0.51 -11.84 -4.59
C ASP A 247 0.58 -10.31 -4.46
N MET A 248 1.45 -9.64 -5.23
CA MET A 248 1.47 -8.17 -5.33
C MET A 248 0.16 -7.59 -5.90
N ILE A 249 -0.69 -8.41 -6.55
CA ILE A 249 -2.00 -7.97 -7.02
C ILE A 249 -2.95 -7.65 -5.85
N LEU A 250 -2.78 -8.36 -4.74
CA LEU A 250 -3.61 -8.24 -3.55
C LEU A 250 -3.28 -7.00 -2.70
N VAL A 251 -2.22 -6.27 -3.06
CA VAL A 251 -1.79 -5.06 -2.34
C VAL A 251 -2.83 -3.95 -2.51
N ASN A 252 -3.47 -3.57 -1.41
CA ASN A 252 -4.39 -2.44 -1.42
C ASN A 252 -3.65 -1.11 -1.27
N ASN A 253 -4.24 -0.05 -1.81
CA ASN A 253 -3.78 1.31 -1.52
C ASN A 253 -4.30 1.68 -0.12
N PRO A 254 -3.44 2.00 0.85
CA PRO A 254 -3.87 2.33 2.21
C PRO A 254 -4.76 3.58 2.27
N ILE A 255 -4.68 4.48 1.29
CA ILE A 255 -5.41 5.76 1.28
C ILE A 255 -6.78 5.62 0.60
N THR A 256 -6.81 5.07 -0.61
CA THR A 256 -8.07 4.97 -1.37
C THR A 256 -8.87 3.72 -1.03
N LEU A 257 -8.29 2.78 -0.27
CA LEU A 257 -8.81 1.42 -0.05
C LEU A 257 -9.14 0.69 -1.37
N GLN A 258 -8.67 1.22 -2.50
CA GLN A 258 -8.79 0.60 -3.80
C GLN A 258 -7.61 -0.35 -4.00
N PRO A 259 -7.77 -1.45 -4.76
CA PRO A 259 -6.66 -2.33 -5.08
C PRO A 259 -5.65 -1.60 -5.97
N SER A 260 -4.58 -1.03 -5.40
CA SER A 260 -3.45 -0.50 -6.19
C SER A 260 -2.64 -1.60 -6.85
N GLY A 261 -2.60 -2.77 -6.21
CA GLY A 261 -1.94 -3.98 -6.71
C GLY A 261 -2.52 -4.46 -8.04
N TRP A 262 -3.73 -4.03 -8.39
CA TRP A 262 -4.31 -4.27 -9.71
C TRP A 262 -3.35 -3.91 -10.84
N MET A 263 -2.67 -2.76 -10.73
CA MET A 263 -1.70 -2.28 -11.74
C MET A 263 -0.40 -3.11 -11.77
N TYR A 264 -0.13 -3.89 -10.73
CA TYR A 264 1.03 -4.79 -10.67
C TYR A 264 0.79 -6.13 -11.37
N ASN A 265 -0.44 -6.43 -11.81
CA ASN A 265 -0.83 -7.71 -12.39
C ASN A 265 0.00 -8.16 -13.61
N CYS A 266 0.88 -9.14 -13.43
CA CYS A 266 1.70 -9.71 -14.48
C CYS A 266 1.12 -11.01 -15.01
N SER A 267 1.22 -11.23 -16.33
CA SER A 267 0.85 -12.51 -16.93
C SER A 267 1.89 -13.58 -16.67
N LEU A 268 1.46 -14.84 -16.72
CA LEU A 268 2.37 -15.97 -16.68
C LEU A 268 3.32 -15.97 -17.88
N ASP A 269 2.88 -15.57 -19.06
CA ASP A 269 3.74 -15.51 -20.25
C ASP A 269 4.91 -14.54 -20.07
N GLN A 270 4.66 -13.35 -19.49
CA GLN A 270 5.73 -12.41 -19.15
C GLN A 270 6.75 -13.03 -18.18
N PHE A 271 6.27 -13.75 -17.17
CA PHE A 271 7.14 -14.45 -16.23
C PHE A 271 7.97 -15.53 -16.93
N LEU A 272 7.34 -16.36 -17.77
CA LEU A 272 8.00 -17.45 -18.49
C LEU A 272 9.08 -16.97 -19.45
N GLU A 273 8.89 -15.82 -20.11
CA GLU A 273 9.94 -15.20 -20.91
C GLU A 273 11.15 -14.78 -20.07
N ARG A 274 10.91 -14.21 -18.89
CA ARG A 274 12.00 -13.82 -17.96
C ARG A 274 12.69 -15.02 -17.35
N PHE A 275 11.95 -16.08 -17.09
CA PHE A 275 12.47 -17.37 -16.68
C PHE A 275 13.44 -17.93 -17.74
N ASP A 276 13.02 -18.02 -19.00
CA ASP A 276 13.87 -18.49 -20.10
C ASP A 276 15.10 -17.61 -20.31
N PHE A 277 14.93 -16.28 -20.22
CA PHE A 277 16.02 -15.32 -20.33
C PHE A 277 17.07 -15.51 -19.23
N SER A 278 16.64 -15.78 -18.00
CA SER A 278 17.55 -15.99 -16.86
C SER A 278 18.39 -17.26 -17.01
N ILE A 279 17.83 -18.32 -17.61
CA ILE A 279 18.54 -19.58 -17.87
C ILE A 279 19.59 -19.37 -18.98
N LYS A 280 19.22 -18.68 -20.06
CA LYS A 280 20.14 -18.41 -21.18
C LYS A 280 21.33 -17.53 -20.79
N ASN A 281 21.10 -16.52 -19.96
CA ASN A 281 22.11 -15.53 -19.59
C ASN A 281 22.88 -15.84 -18.30
N SER A 282 22.59 -16.96 -17.65
CA SER A 282 23.35 -17.41 -16.47
C SER A 282 24.63 -18.14 -16.87
N ASP A 283 25.65 -18.04 -16.03
CA ASP A 283 26.95 -18.66 -16.28
C ASP A 283 26.85 -20.19 -16.35
N LYS A 284 27.41 -20.78 -17.41
CA LYS A 284 27.43 -22.23 -17.62
C LYS A 284 28.63 -22.84 -16.89
N VAL A 285 28.36 -23.57 -15.80
CA VAL A 285 29.39 -24.14 -14.90
C VAL A 285 29.11 -25.63 -14.65
N GLN A 286 30.16 -26.44 -14.44
CA GLN A 286 30.07 -27.84 -14.00
C GLN A 286 30.57 -27.95 -12.54
N PRO A 287 30.06 -28.87 -11.69
CA PRO A 287 29.01 -29.88 -11.94
C PRO A 287 27.57 -29.29 -11.92
N THR A 288 26.57 -30.11 -12.29
CA THR A 288 25.14 -29.72 -12.38
C THR A 288 24.61 -28.99 -11.15
N SER A 289 25.02 -29.37 -9.94
CA SER A 289 24.62 -28.67 -8.71
C SER A 289 25.03 -27.19 -8.73
N LYS A 290 26.27 -26.86 -9.12
CA LYS A 290 26.70 -25.46 -9.24
C LYS A 290 25.99 -24.72 -10.39
N ARG A 291 25.63 -25.43 -11.47
CA ARG A 291 24.81 -24.87 -12.56
C ARG A 291 23.44 -24.45 -12.03
N VAL A 292 22.79 -25.31 -11.26
CA VAL A 292 21.48 -25.06 -10.64
C VAL A 292 21.53 -23.82 -9.74
N ASP A 293 22.54 -23.70 -8.88
CA ASP A 293 22.71 -22.52 -8.01
C ASP A 293 22.85 -21.22 -8.82
N ARG A 294 23.67 -21.23 -9.89
CA ARG A 294 23.84 -20.05 -10.77
C ARG A 294 22.57 -19.67 -11.52
N ILE A 295 21.78 -20.65 -11.95
CA ILE A 295 20.47 -20.40 -12.56
C ILE A 295 19.53 -19.78 -11.51
N ILE A 296 19.48 -20.32 -10.30
CA ILE A 296 18.65 -19.81 -9.19
C ILE A 296 19.00 -18.36 -8.86
N ASP A 297 20.29 -18.03 -8.75
CA ASP A 297 20.78 -16.67 -8.49
C ASP A 297 20.37 -15.68 -9.59
N SER A 298 20.59 -16.07 -10.85
CA SER A 298 20.24 -15.26 -12.02
C SER A 298 18.72 -15.06 -12.12
N LEU A 299 17.95 -16.13 -11.95
CA LEU A 299 16.48 -16.11 -11.98
C LEU A 299 15.92 -15.19 -10.91
N THR A 300 16.37 -15.38 -9.66
CA THR A 300 15.90 -14.59 -8.51
C THR A 300 16.17 -13.11 -8.76
N TYR A 301 17.39 -12.74 -9.21
CA TYR A 301 17.76 -11.35 -9.45
C TYR A 301 17.02 -10.72 -10.64
N LYS A 302 16.91 -11.42 -11.77
CA LYS A 302 16.26 -10.88 -12.98
C LYS A 302 14.76 -10.69 -12.80
N VAL A 303 14.08 -11.64 -12.16
CA VAL A 303 12.65 -11.52 -11.87
C VAL A 303 12.39 -10.43 -10.83
N TYR A 304 13.20 -10.37 -9.76
CA TYR A 304 13.15 -9.27 -8.79
C TYR A 304 13.29 -7.91 -9.47
N ARG A 305 14.32 -7.72 -10.30
CA ARG A 305 14.57 -6.43 -10.98
C ARG A 305 13.42 -6.04 -11.90
N TYR A 306 12.87 -7.00 -12.65
CA TYR A 306 11.75 -6.77 -13.53
C TYR A 306 10.52 -6.26 -12.78
N MET A 307 10.19 -6.86 -11.63
CA MET A 307 9.09 -6.39 -10.78
C MET A 307 9.41 -5.06 -10.11
N ASN A 308 10.59 -4.93 -9.49
CA ASN A 308 10.97 -3.75 -8.71
C ASN A 308 10.91 -2.46 -9.55
N ARG A 309 11.11 -2.54 -10.87
CA ARG A 309 10.93 -1.43 -11.82
C ARG A 309 9.47 -0.95 -11.95
N GLY A 310 8.51 -1.84 -11.77
CA GLY A 310 7.07 -1.53 -11.86
C GLY A 310 6.39 -1.28 -10.51
N LEU A 311 7.11 -1.41 -9.40
CA LEU A 311 6.60 -1.17 -8.04
C LEU A 311 6.80 0.28 -7.61
N PHE A 312 5.88 0.82 -6.82
CA PHE A 312 6.04 2.12 -6.16
C PHE A 312 7.05 1.98 -5.02
N GLU A 313 7.72 3.08 -4.66
CA GLU A 313 8.82 3.05 -3.68
C GLU A 313 8.40 2.43 -2.34
N ARG A 314 7.18 2.74 -1.89
CA ARG A 314 6.58 2.19 -0.66
C ARG A 314 6.49 0.65 -0.65
N ASP A 315 6.27 0.05 -1.82
CA ASP A 315 5.98 -1.39 -1.96
C ASP A 315 7.24 -2.22 -2.25
N LYS A 316 8.36 -1.56 -2.60
CA LYS A 316 9.62 -2.23 -2.95
C LYS A 316 10.24 -2.98 -1.78
N MET A 317 10.34 -2.36 -0.60
CA MET A 317 10.92 -3.02 0.57
C MET A 317 10.08 -4.21 1.03
N MET A 318 8.76 -4.03 1.04
CA MET A 318 7.80 -5.08 1.34
C MET A 318 8.00 -6.30 0.42
N PHE A 319 8.09 -6.08 -0.89
CA PHE A 319 8.31 -7.15 -1.86
C PHE A 319 9.63 -7.89 -1.62
N LYS A 320 10.72 -7.17 -1.34
CA LYS A 320 12.02 -7.78 -1.01
C LYS A 320 11.94 -8.66 0.24
N LEU A 321 11.26 -8.17 1.28
CA LEU A 321 11.07 -8.91 2.53
C LEU A 321 10.22 -10.17 2.30
N MET A 322 9.11 -10.07 1.56
CA MET A 322 8.27 -11.23 1.22
C MET A 322 9.04 -12.29 0.43
N VAL A 323 9.87 -11.88 -0.53
CA VAL A 323 10.74 -12.80 -1.29
C VAL A 323 11.70 -13.52 -0.35
N ALA A 324 12.40 -12.80 0.53
CA ALA A 324 13.33 -13.40 1.49
C ALA A 324 12.63 -14.38 2.46
N LEU A 325 11.52 -13.97 3.08
CA LEU A 325 10.77 -14.80 4.02
C LEU A 325 10.26 -16.08 3.37
N LYS A 326 9.64 -15.99 2.20
CA LYS A 326 9.08 -17.16 1.52
C LYS A 326 10.16 -18.11 0.99
N ILE A 327 11.32 -17.59 0.60
CA ILE A 327 12.49 -18.43 0.26
C ILE A 327 12.91 -19.26 1.47
N MET A 328 13.03 -18.64 2.65
CA MET A 328 13.43 -19.35 3.87
C MET A 328 12.38 -20.36 4.33
N VAL A 329 11.09 -20.06 4.16
CA VAL A 329 10.00 -21.01 4.46
C VAL A 329 10.07 -22.25 3.55
N VAL A 330 10.29 -22.05 2.24
CA VAL A 330 10.41 -23.17 1.28
C VAL A 330 11.68 -24.00 1.51
N ASN A 331 12.78 -23.37 1.93
CA ASN A 331 14.00 -24.06 2.34
C ASN A 331 13.82 -24.86 3.64
N GLY A 332 12.73 -24.64 4.40
CA GLY A 332 12.46 -25.29 5.69
C GLY A 332 13.25 -24.70 6.85
N GLU A 333 13.84 -23.51 6.67
CA GLU A 333 14.57 -22.77 7.71
C GLU A 333 13.59 -22.03 8.64
N LEU A 334 12.48 -21.54 8.09
CA LEU A 334 11.39 -20.90 8.83
C LEU A 334 10.09 -21.69 8.66
N THR A 335 9.24 -21.64 9.67
CA THR A 335 7.86 -22.12 9.63
C THR A 335 6.90 -20.98 9.29
N SER A 336 5.68 -21.31 8.85
CA SER A 336 4.64 -20.30 8.64
C SER A 336 4.26 -19.57 9.94
N GLU A 337 4.41 -20.23 11.09
CA GLU A 337 4.16 -19.67 12.42
C GLU A 337 5.23 -18.64 12.81
N ASP A 338 6.51 -18.89 12.49
CA ASP A 338 7.61 -17.92 12.67
C ASP A 338 7.29 -16.58 11.98
N VAL A 339 6.84 -16.67 10.72
CA VAL A 339 6.46 -15.49 9.93
C VAL A 339 5.23 -14.82 10.52
N LEU A 340 4.23 -15.58 10.94
CA LEU A 340 3.01 -15.03 11.55
C LEU A 340 3.32 -14.24 12.82
N ILE A 341 4.26 -14.72 13.65
CA ILE A 341 4.70 -14.02 14.87
C ILE A 341 5.48 -12.76 14.56
N PHE A 342 6.32 -12.76 13.53
CA PHE A 342 6.94 -11.51 13.08
C PHE A 342 5.88 -10.48 12.63
N LEU A 343 4.84 -10.92 11.91
CA LEU A 343 3.81 -10.04 11.36
C LEU A 343 2.83 -9.51 12.42
N LYS A 344 2.28 -10.39 13.25
CA LYS A 344 1.26 -10.04 14.26
C LYS A 344 1.84 -9.69 15.63
N ALA A 345 3.04 -10.18 15.94
CA ALA A 345 3.66 -10.08 17.25
C ALA A 345 2.66 -10.42 18.38
N GLY A 346 2.59 -9.61 19.44
CA GLY A 346 1.65 -9.79 20.56
C GLY A 346 0.27 -9.18 20.34
N GLY A 347 -0.08 -8.76 19.11
CA GLY A 347 -1.34 -8.05 18.84
C GLY A 347 -2.62 -8.86 19.11
N SER A 348 -2.53 -10.18 19.24
CA SER A 348 -3.66 -11.07 19.57
C SER A 348 -3.81 -11.36 21.07
N LEU A 349 -2.92 -10.83 21.92
CA LEU A 349 -2.97 -11.07 23.36
C LEU A 349 -3.89 -10.05 24.05
N ASP A 350 -4.79 -10.54 24.90
CA ASP A 350 -5.64 -9.68 25.72
C ASP A 350 -4.85 -9.16 26.94
N LYS A 351 -4.72 -7.83 27.03
CA LYS A 351 -4.08 -7.11 28.12
C LYS A 351 -4.57 -7.55 29.50
N ASN A 352 -5.87 -7.83 29.65
CA ASN A 352 -6.45 -8.13 30.97
C ASN A 352 -6.07 -9.52 31.49
N ASN A 353 -5.70 -10.44 30.60
CA ASN A 353 -5.35 -11.82 30.95
C ASN A 353 -3.83 -12.03 31.10
N GLU A 354 -3.03 -11.00 30.84
CA GLU A 354 -1.57 -11.09 30.80
C GLU A 354 -0.88 -10.41 31.99
N ARG A 355 0.41 -10.71 32.19
CA ARG A 355 1.21 -10.08 33.25
C ARG A 355 1.31 -8.56 33.01
N SER A 356 1.03 -7.77 34.03
CA SER A 356 1.15 -6.31 33.96
C SER A 356 2.60 -5.87 33.66
N ASN A 357 2.73 -4.79 32.90
CA ASN A 357 4.03 -4.24 32.52
C ASN A 357 4.75 -3.60 33.73
N PRO A 358 5.89 -4.12 34.18
CA PRO A 358 6.65 -3.52 35.29
C PRO A 358 7.47 -2.29 34.86
N PHE A 359 7.62 -2.05 33.55
CA PHE A 359 8.54 -1.04 32.96
C PHE A 359 7.81 0.16 32.34
N MET A 360 6.62 0.53 32.83
CA MET A 360 5.79 1.63 32.29
C MET A 360 6.51 2.99 32.15
N LYS A 361 7.67 3.17 32.81
CA LYS A 361 8.48 4.39 32.70
C LYS A 361 9.18 4.55 31.35
N TRP A 362 9.56 3.46 30.69
CA TRP A 362 10.35 3.51 29.46
C TRP A 362 9.90 2.54 28.36
N MET A 363 9.20 1.45 28.70
CA MET A 363 8.64 0.50 27.74
C MET A 363 7.12 0.61 27.68
N GLY A 364 6.59 0.82 26.46
CA GLY A 364 5.15 0.84 26.21
C GLY A 364 4.50 -0.54 26.40
N GLU A 365 3.20 -0.55 26.63
CA GLU A 365 2.45 -1.79 26.88
C GLU A 365 2.39 -2.73 25.66
N LYS A 366 2.31 -2.17 24.45
CA LYS A 366 2.38 -2.93 23.20
C LYS A 366 3.70 -3.71 23.08
N ALA A 367 4.84 -3.06 23.37
CA ALA A 367 6.15 -3.69 23.32
C ALA A 367 6.29 -4.81 24.38
N TRP A 368 5.67 -4.64 25.55
CA TRP A 368 5.63 -5.67 26.58
C TRP A 368 4.83 -6.91 26.16
N LEU A 369 3.64 -6.73 25.59
CA LEU A 369 2.84 -7.84 25.05
C LEU A 369 3.58 -8.58 23.92
N ASN A 370 4.28 -7.84 23.05
CA ASN A 370 5.12 -8.44 22.02
C ASN A 370 6.25 -9.30 22.61
N ALA A 371 6.91 -8.83 23.68
CA ALA A 371 7.94 -9.59 24.36
C ALA A 371 7.38 -10.87 25.01
N ILE A 372 6.18 -10.81 25.60
CA ILE A 372 5.49 -12.00 26.13
C ILE A 372 5.22 -13.01 25.02
N GLN A 373 4.75 -12.56 23.85
CA GLN A 373 4.51 -13.46 22.72
C GLN A 373 5.80 -14.15 22.24
N LEU A 374 6.91 -13.40 22.14
CA LEU A 374 8.21 -13.99 21.80
C LEU A 374 8.66 -15.04 22.81
N THR A 375 8.33 -14.86 24.09
CA THR A 375 8.66 -15.79 25.17
C THR A 375 7.98 -17.16 25.01
N ARG A 376 6.79 -17.18 24.41
CA ARG A 376 5.98 -18.40 24.21
C ARG A 376 6.37 -19.20 22.97
N HIS A 377 7.15 -18.62 22.06
CA HIS A 377 7.39 -19.20 20.75
C HIS A 377 8.75 -19.90 20.63
N GLY A 378 8.78 -21.02 19.90
CA GLY A 378 9.99 -21.71 19.46
C GLY A 378 10.27 -21.42 17.99
N PHE A 379 11.49 -20.99 17.65
CA PHE A 379 11.84 -20.59 16.30
C PHE A 379 12.32 -21.75 15.42
N GLY A 380 11.94 -21.71 14.14
CA GLY A 380 12.35 -22.68 13.14
C GLY A 380 11.70 -24.06 13.29
N ARG A 381 12.09 -25.00 12.42
CA ARG A 381 11.56 -26.38 12.45
C ARG A 381 11.89 -27.12 13.76
N ASP A 382 13.04 -26.81 14.33
CA ASP A 382 13.51 -27.42 15.58
C ASP A 382 12.89 -26.76 16.83
N GLN A 383 12.00 -25.77 16.64
CA GLN A 383 11.24 -25.10 17.70
C GLN A 383 12.15 -24.56 18.82
N ILE A 384 13.22 -23.87 18.44
CA ILE A 384 14.26 -23.40 19.35
C ILE A 384 13.70 -22.28 20.24
N PRO A 385 13.53 -22.48 21.56
CA PRO A 385 12.88 -21.51 22.44
C PRO A 385 13.90 -20.47 22.94
N ILE A 386 14.47 -19.69 22.01
CA ILE A 386 15.57 -18.76 22.30
C ILE A 386 15.16 -17.71 23.33
N PHE A 387 13.95 -17.15 23.22
CA PHE A 387 13.46 -16.06 24.08
C PHE A 387 12.66 -16.51 25.30
N ARG A 388 12.70 -17.79 25.69
CA ARG A 388 11.92 -18.34 26.81
C ARG A 388 12.09 -17.57 28.13
N ASP A 389 13.26 -16.99 28.36
CA ASP A 389 13.58 -16.27 29.59
C ASP A 389 13.57 -14.74 29.41
N LEU A 390 13.10 -14.21 28.26
CA LEU A 390 13.21 -12.79 27.90
C LEU A 390 12.60 -11.86 28.94
N THR A 391 11.38 -12.17 29.42
CA THR A 391 10.69 -11.34 30.43
C THR A 391 11.41 -11.34 31.78
N ASP A 392 11.99 -12.47 32.19
CA ASP A 392 12.75 -12.58 33.44
C ASP A 392 14.11 -11.88 33.34
N LEU A 393 14.81 -11.97 32.19
CA LEU A 393 16.09 -11.29 31.96
C LEU A 393 15.94 -9.77 31.86
N LEU A 394 14.84 -9.29 31.25
CA LEU A 394 14.47 -7.87 31.24
C LEU A 394 14.36 -7.32 32.67
N GLN A 395 13.80 -8.11 33.60
CA GLN A 395 13.69 -7.73 35.02
C GLN A 395 15.02 -7.79 35.76
N ARG A 396 15.87 -8.78 35.45
CA ARG A 396 17.18 -8.93 36.12
C ARG A 396 18.20 -7.87 35.69
N ASN A 397 18.20 -7.46 34.43
CA ASN A 397 19.17 -6.52 33.85
C ASN A 397 18.49 -5.31 33.19
N GLU A 398 17.64 -4.60 33.94
CA GLU A 398 16.90 -3.45 33.42
C GLU A 398 17.83 -2.38 32.81
N LEU A 399 18.98 -2.11 33.43
CA LEU A 399 19.92 -1.07 32.96
C LEU A 399 20.51 -1.38 31.58
N GLY A 400 20.92 -2.63 31.33
CA GLY A 400 21.47 -3.05 30.04
C GLY A 400 20.41 -2.99 28.93
N TRP A 401 19.21 -3.50 29.22
CA TRP A 401 18.09 -3.47 28.27
C TRP A 401 17.57 -2.06 28.00
N ARG A 402 17.51 -1.21 29.02
CA ARG A 402 17.16 0.20 28.84
C ARG A 402 18.19 0.93 27.98
N LYS A 403 19.49 0.68 28.20
CA LYS A 403 20.55 1.25 27.35
C LYS A 403 20.39 0.81 25.89
N TRP A 404 20.18 -0.48 25.64
CA TRP A 404 19.94 -1.00 24.30
C TRP A 404 18.66 -0.41 23.67
N PHE A 405 17.59 -0.30 24.45
CA PHE A 405 16.33 0.28 24.00
C PHE A 405 16.49 1.78 23.65
N ASP A 406 17.24 2.54 24.45
CA ASP A 406 17.55 3.99 24.31
C ASP A 406 18.56 4.33 23.23
N GLU A 407 19.28 3.34 22.70
CA GLU A 407 20.21 3.51 21.59
C GLU A 407 19.51 4.03 20.33
N SER A 408 20.21 4.86 19.54
CA SER A 408 19.69 5.31 18.25
C SER A 408 19.57 4.12 17.30
N GLU A 409 20.62 3.31 17.17
CA GLU A 409 20.74 2.14 16.28
C GLU A 409 20.83 0.81 17.06
N PRO A 410 19.71 0.35 17.69
CA PRO A 410 19.68 -0.90 18.43
C PRO A 410 19.96 -2.14 17.57
N GLU A 411 19.67 -2.08 16.26
CA GLU A 411 19.89 -3.17 15.30
C GLU A 411 21.38 -3.49 15.07
N ASN A 412 22.24 -2.48 15.21
CA ASN A 412 23.70 -2.58 15.09
C ASN A 412 24.38 -2.89 16.44
N SER A 413 23.67 -2.65 17.54
CA SER A 413 24.18 -2.86 18.89
C SER A 413 24.02 -4.31 19.34
N PRO A 414 24.98 -4.86 20.11
CA PRO A 414 24.89 -6.23 20.60
C PRO A 414 23.68 -6.39 21.52
N VAL A 415 22.89 -7.45 21.29
CA VAL A 415 21.70 -7.70 22.12
C VAL A 415 22.13 -8.17 23.50
N PRO A 416 21.71 -7.50 24.60
CA PRO A 416 22.07 -7.91 25.95
C PRO A 416 21.75 -9.39 26.19
N GLU A 417 22.74 -10.17 26.62
CA GLU A 417 22.63 -11.60 27.02
C GLU A 417 22.22 -12.60 25.92
N TYR A 418 21.76 -12.13 24.76
CA TYR A 418 21.31 -12.97 23.64
C TYR A 418 22.23 -12.93 22.41
N GLU A 419 23.17 -11.98 22.32
CA GLU A 419 24.04 -11.83 21.14
C GLU A 419 24.76 -13.13 20.76
N ASP A 420 25.41 -13.79 21.71
CA ASP A 420 26.12 -15.04 21.45
C ASP A 420 25.17 -16.15 20.95
N ARG A 421 23.97 -16.25 21.53
CA ARG A 421 22.95 -17.25 21.13
C ARG A 421 22.44 -16.99 19.72
N ILE A 422 22.24 -15.72 19.36
CA ILE A 422 21.78 -15.31 18.02
C ILE A 422 22.89 -15.55 16.99
N VAL A 423 24.15 -15.27 17.32
CA VAL A 423 25.30 -15.43 16.41
C VAL A 423 25.66 -16.90 16.19
N MET A 424 25.44 -17.77 17.19
CA MET A 424 25.60 -19.22 17.03
C MET A 424 24.67 -19.77 15.92
N GLU A 425 23.46 -19.24 15.81
CA GLU A 425 22.47 -19.61 14.80
C GLU A 425 22.69 -18.85 13.48
N ARG A 426 23.62 -19.31 12.63
CA ARG A 426 24.03 -18.59 11.42
C ARG A 426 22.92 -18.36 10.38
N THR A 427 21.97 -19.28 10.26
CA THR A 427 20.91 -19.24 9.23
C THR A 427 19.69 -18.43 9.70
N ILE A 428 19.15 -18.77 10.86
CA ILE A 428 17.93 -18.16 11.42
C ILE A 428 18.20 -16.96 12.34
N GLY A 429 19.43 -16.80 12.87
CA GLY A 429 19.83 -15.71 13.75
C GLY A 429 19.48 -14.31 13.25
N PRO A 430 19.73 -13.96 11.97
CA PRO A 430 19.30 -12.68 11.40
C PRO A 430 17.78 -12.44 11.50
N PHE A 431 16.96 -13.47 11.32
CA PHE A 431 15.51 -13.38 11.46
C PHE A 431 15.08 -13.23 12.92
N ILE A 432 15.72 -13.96 13.84
CA ILE A 432 15.46 -13.85 15.29
C ILE A 432 15.76 -12.43 15.80
N ARG A 433 16.87 -11.84 15.34
CA ARG A 433 17.18 -10.43 15.64
C ARG A 433 16.11 -9.49 15.09
N LEU A 434 15.68 -9.70 13.84
CA LEU A 434 14.61 -8.92 13.23
C LEU A 434 13.30 -9.01 14.03
N ALA A 435 12.92 -10.21 14.50
CA ALA A 435 11.74 -10.43 15.32
C ALA A 435 11.83 -9.72 16.69
N LEU A 436 13.01 -9.70 17.32
CA LEU A 436 13.23 -8.97 18.57
C LEU A 436 13.14 -7.44 18.38
N VAL A 437 13.78 -6.92 17.32
CA VAL A 437 13.69 -5.50 16.98
C VAL A 437 12.23 -5.14 16.68
N ARG A 438 11.48 -5.98 15.95
CA ARG A 438 10.06 -5.76 15.70
C ARG A 438 9.22 -5.72 17.00
N ALA A 439 9.53 -6.55 17.97
CA ALA A 439 8.79 -6.60 19.22
C ALA A 439 9.03 -5.36 20.10
N LEU A 440 10.28 -4.91 20.22
CA LEU A 440 10.67 -3.84 21.15
C LEU A 440 10.79 -2.46 20.48
N ARG A 441 11.30 -2.38 19.24
CA ARG A 441 11.61 -1.16 18.48
C ARG A 441 10.99 -1.20 17.08
N GLU A 442 9.68 -1.01 17.03
CA GLU A 442 8.88 -1.02 15.79
C GLU A 442 9.36 0.04 14.77
N ASP A 443 9.91 1.16 15.24
CA ASP A 443 10.49 2.22 14.43
C ASP A 443 11.74 1.78 13.64
N ARG A 444 12.43 0.70 14.04
CA ARG A 444 13.63 0.21 13.34
C ARG A 444 13.35 -0.97 12.40
N VAL A 445 12.11 -1.41 12.28
CA VAL A 445 11.73 -2.60 11.50
C VAL A 445 12.09 -2.46 10.02
N GLY A 446 11.86 -1.29 9.40
CA GLY A 446 12.20 -1.07 7.99
C GLY A 446 13.70 -1.22 7.72
N ILE A 447 14.54 -0.64 8.58
CA ILE A 447 16.01 -0.71 8.48
C ILE A 447 16.50 -2.13 8.79
N ALA A 448 16.01 -2.73 9.86
CA ALA A 448 16.34 -4.12 10.22
C ALA A 448 15.92 -5.11 9.12
N SER A 449 14.80 -4.86 8.45
CA SER A 449 14.36 -5.66 7.29
C SER A 449 15.32 -5.51 6.11
N ALA A 450 15.83 -4.30 5.85
CA ALA A 450 16.86 -4.09 4.83
C ALA A 450 18.15 -4.85 5.14
N GLN A 451 18.62 -4.80 6.40
CA GLN A 451 19.81 -5.54 6.85
C GLN A 451 19.60 -7.06 6.78
N PHE A 452 18.39 -7.53 7.10
CA PHE A 452 18.01 -8.94 6.98
C PHE A 452 18.05 -9.38 5.51
N VAL A 453 17.44 -8.61 4.61
CA VAL A 453 17.46 -8.87 3.16
C VAL A 453 18.90 -8.86 2.63
N ASP A 454 19.73 -7.91 3.08
CA ASP A 454 21.15 -7.84 2.70
C ASP A 454 21.92 -9.09 3.13
N LYS A 455 21.71 -9.57 4.36
CA LYS A 455 22.34 -10.80 4.86
C LYS A 455 21.84 -12.07 4.16
N GLN A 456 20.56 -12.16 3.81
CA GLN A 456 19.96 -13.36 3.23
C GLN A 456 20.06 -13.44 1.69
N LEU A 457 19.85 -12.33 0.98
CA LEU A 457 19.85 -12.27 -0.49
C LEU A 457 21.11 -11.58 -1.05
N GLY A 458 21.76 -10.71 -0.28
CA GLY A 458 22.97 -9.97 -0.66
C GLY A 458 22.74 -8.48 -0.97
N PRO A 459 23.83 -7.69 -1.03
CA PRO A 459 23.76 -6.21 -1.13
C PRO A 459 23.22 -5.69 -2.45
N LYS A 460 23.24 -6.53 -3.50
CA LYS A 460 22.66 -6.21 -4.81
C LYS A 460 21.14 -5.98 -4.78
N TYR A 461 20.44 -6.42 -3.72
CA TYR A 461 18.99 -6.23 -3.57
C TYR A 461 18.63 -4.95 -2.81
N THR A 462 19.54 -4.41 -2.00
CA THR A 462 19.32 -3.20 -1.19
C THR A 462 19.91 -1.94 -1.82
N ALA A 463 20.89 -2.08 -2.72
CA ALA A 463 21.49 -0.95 -3.43
C ALA A 463 20.47 -0.14 -4.27
N PRO A 464 20.62 1.20 -4.35
CA PRO A 464 19.79 2.02 -5.22
C PRO A 464 20.12 1.71 -6.69
N VAL A 465 19.09 1.41 -7.49
CA VAL A 465 19.22 1.12 -8.93
C VAL A 465 18.32 2.07 -9.71
N SER A 466 18.88 2.79 -10.67
CA SER A 466 18.15 3.59 -11.65
C SER A 466 18.17 2.87 -13.00
N ASP A 467 17.00 2.42 -13.48
CA ASP A 467 16.87 1.89 -14.84
C ASP A 467 16.72 3.05 -15.83
N THR A 468 17.49 3.01 -16.92
CA THR A 468 17.44 4.04 -17.96
C THR A 468 16.35 3.72 -18.99
N ILE A 469 15.84 4.74 -19.69
CA ILE A 469 14.85 4.52 -20.77
C ILE A 469 15.45 3.69 -21.91
N THR A 470 16.77 3.76 -22.10
CA THR A 470 17.50 2.88 -23.04
C THR A 470 17.34 1.40 -22.70
N ASP A 471 17.44 1.04 -21.41
CA ASP A 471 17.26 -0.35 -20.97
C ASP A 471 15.83 -0.83 -21.22
N ILE A 472 14.84 0.04 -20.96
CA ILE A 472 13.42 -0.26 -21.19
C ILE A 472 13.14 -0.44 -22.69
N TYR A 473 13.76 0.38 -23.54
CA TYR A 473 13.60 0.30 -25.00
C TYR A 473 14.14 -1.02 -25.58
N GLU A 474 15.24 -1.55 -25.05
CA GLU A 474 15.82 -2.83 -25.49
C GLU A 474 14.90 -4.02 -25.19
N GLU A 475 14.10 -3.93 -24.12
CA GLU A 475 13.12 -4.96 -23.77
C GLU A 475 11.79 -4.79 -24.51
N CYS A 476 11.49 -3.59 -25.00
CA CYS A 476 10.23 -3.27 -25.65
C CYS A 476 10.16 -3.82 -27.07
N SER A 477 8.96 -4.26 -27.47
CA SER A 477 8.67 -4.78 -28.81
C SER A 477 7.39 -4.16 -29.37
N ALA A 478 7.11 -4.36 -30.67
CA ALA A 478 5.92 -3.80 -31.32
C ALA A 478 4.59 -4.25 -30.68
N ARG A 479 4.55 -5.41 -30.02
CA ARG A 479 3.37 -5.93 -29.31
C ARG A 479 3.49 -5.84 -27.78
N LYS A 480 4.59 -5.29 -27.26
CA LYS A 480 4.85 -5.12 -25.83
C LYS A 480 4.97 -3.63 -25.54
N PRO A 481 3.83 -2.92 -25.42
CA PRO A 481 3.83 -1.51 -25.05
C PRO A 481 4.53 -1.27 -23.70
N VAL A 482 4.95 -0.04 -23.46
CA VAL A 482 5.48 0.39 -22.16
C VAL A 482 4.43 1.25 -21.47
N LEU A 483 4.09 0.87 -20.24
CA LEU A 483 3.19 1.61 -19.37
C LEU A 483 4.00 2.30 -18.28
N TYR A 484 4.01 3.64 -18.32
CA TYR A 484 4.49 4.47 -17.23
C TYR A 484 3.35 4.72 -16.24
N LEU A 485 3.54 4.21 -15.03
CA LEU A 485 2.74 4.55 -13.87
C LEU A 485 3.24 5.88 -13.34
N LEU A 486 2.42 6.91 -13.51
CA LEU A 486 2.76 8.25 -13.10
C LEU A 486 2.46 8.44 -11.62
N SER A 487 3.43 9.00 -10.91
CA SER A 487 3.14 9.77 -9.71
C SER A 487 2.78 11.19 -10.13
N ALA A 488 1.89 11.82 -9.38
CA ALA A 488 1.42 13.15 -9.71
C ALA A 488 2.60 14.13 -9.82
N GLY A 489 2.63 14.87 -10.93
CA GLY A 489 3.71 15.82 -11.25
C GLY A 489 4.92 15.26 -12.03
N THR A 490 4.95 13.98 -12.39
CA THR A 490 6.02 13.39 -13.22
C THR A 490 5.51 13.01 -14.61
N ASP A 491 6.24 13.36 -15.67
CA ASP A 491 5.91 12.98 -17.06
C ASP A 491 7.18 12.54 -17.83
N PRO A 492 7.24 11.29 -18.35
CA PRO A 492 8.37 10.79 -19.12
C PRO A 492 8.45 11.33 -20.56
N THR A 493 7.46 12.09 -21.03
CA THR A 493 7.33 12.49 -22.45
C THR A 493 8.58 13.17 -23.01
N ASN A 494 9.20 14.08 -22.27
CA ASN A 494 10.43 14.75 -22.71
C ASN A 494 11.60 13.78 -22.86
N MET A 495 11.73 12.81 -21.94
CA MET A 495 12.79 11.81 -21.98
C MET A 495 12.58 10.83 -23.15
N ILE A 496 11.33 10.48 -23.48
CA ILE A 496 10.99 9.64 -24.64
C ILE A 496 11.33 10.37 -25.95
N ASP A 497 11.05 11.68 -26.03
CA ASP A 497 11.38 12.50 -27.19
C ASP A 497 12.88 12.60 -27.43
N GLU A 498 13.67 12.79 -26.38
CA GLU A 498 15.13 12.78 -26.48
C GLU A 498 15.65 11.45 -27.02
N LEU A 499 15.09 10.33 -26.55
CA LEU A 499 15.43 9.01 -27.07
C LEU A 499 15.01 8.85 -28.53
N ALA A 500 13.82 9.34 -28.89
CA ALA A 500 13.30 9.29 -30.26
C ALA A 500 14.19 10.11 -31.22
N LYS A 501 14.72 11.26 -30.78
CA LYS A 501 15.72 12.04 -31.53
C LYS A 501 16.99 11.22 -31.76
N ARG A 502 17.53 10.57 -30.71
CA ARG A 502 18.73 9.70 -30.83
C ARG A 502 18.50 8.51 -31.77
N LYS A 503 17.30 7.93 -31.79
CA LYS A 503 16.93 6.78 -32.65
C LYS A 503 16.37 7.17 -34.03
N LYS A 504 16.38 8.46 -34.41
CA LYS A 504 15.82 8.98 -35.68
C LYS A 504 14.35 8.59 -35.89
N LYS A 505 13.57 8.59 -34.81
CA LYS A 505 12.12 8.32 -34.77
C LYS A 505 11.30 9.53 -34.34
N PHE A 506 11.93 10.70 -34.38
CA PHE A 506 11.30 11.99 -34.11
C PHE A 506 10.72 12.58 -35.42
N PRO A 507 9.55 13.24 -35.40
CA PRO A 507 8.69 13.51 -34.25
C PRO A 507 7.90 12.29 -33.78
N THR A 508 7.66 12.20 -32.47
CA THR A 508 6.74 11.22 -31.87
C THR A 508 5.30 11.72 -32.03
N ASP A 509 4.36 10.82 -32.34
CA ASP A 509 2.94 11.15 -32.38
C ASP A 509 2.38 11.10 -30.96
N LYS A 510 1.99 12.25 -30.41
CA LYS A 510 1.50 12.38 -29.04
C LYS A 510 0.01 12.65 -29.02
N VAL A 511 -0.72 11.93 -28.17
CA VAL A 511 -2.15 12.16 -27.95
C VAL A 511 -2.42 12.14 -26.45
N SER A 512 -2.92 13.24 -25.91
CA SER A 512 -3.38 13.30 -24.52
C SER A 512 -4.83 12.84 -24.46
N MET A 513 -5.08 11.74 -23.76
CA MET A 513 -6.40 11.15 -23.64
C MET A 513 -7.32 12.05 -22.80
N GLY A 514 -8.55 12.18 -23.27
CA GLY A 514 -9.60 13.02 -22.72
C GLY A 514 -10.83 12.94 -23.61
N GLU A 515 -11.85 13.73 -23.33
CA GLU A 515 -13.11 13.69 -24.09
C GLU A 515 -12.88 13.94 -25.59
N GLY A 516 -13.30 12.99 -26.44
CA GLY A 516 -13.23 13.10 -27.90
C GLY A 516 -11.87 12.80 -28.56
N GLN A 517 -10.81 12.53 -27.80
CA GLN A 517 -9.45 12.31 -28.34
C GLN A 517 -9.21 10.90 -28.92
N GLU A 518 -10.13 9.97 -28.66
CA GLU A 518 -10.06 8.57 -29.10
C GLU A 518 -9.96 8.41 -30.63
N LYS A 519 -10.62 9.29 -31.38
CA LYS A 519 -10.60 9.27 -32.85
C LYS A 519 -9.20 9.58 -33.39
N VAL A 520 -8.56 10.61 -32.83
CA VAL A 520 -7.19 11.01 -33.20
C VAL A 520 -6.20 9.92 -32.80
N ALA A 521 -6.34 9.35 -31.60
CA ALA A 521 -5.53 8.23 -31.15
C ALA A 521 -5.61 7.03 -32.12
N ARG A 522 -6.83 6.69 -32.57
CA ARG A 522 -7.06 5.58 -33.52
C ARG A 522 -6.38 5.81 -34.88
N GLU A 523 -6.48 7.02 -35.42
CA GLU A 523 -5.84 7.39 -36.69
C GLU A 523 -4.31 7.32 -36.59
N LYS A 524 -3.74 7.95 -35.55
CA LYS A 524 -2.30 7.98 -35.29
C LYS A 524 -1.74 6.58 -35.05
N ASN A 525 -2.44 5.76 -34.28
CA ASN A 525 -2.03 4.39 -34.01
C ASN A 525 -2.07 3.52 -35.27
N GLY A 526 -3.12 3.65 -36.09
CA GLY A 526 -3.23 2.95 -37.37
C GLY A 526 -2.11 3.33 -38.35
N ALA A 527 -1.79 4.62 -38.47
CA ALA A 527 -0.68 5.10 -39.29
C ALA A 527 0.69 4.60 -38.78
N ALA A 528 0.86 4.55 -37.45
CA ALA A 528 2.10 4.09 -36.83
C ALA A 528 2.34 2.58 -37.01
N PHE A 529 1.30 1.75 -37.06
CA PHE A 529 1.43 0.32 -37.37
C PHE A 529 2.02 0.06 -38.75
N LEU A 530 1.67 0.90 -39.74
CA LEU A 530 2.16 0.78 -41.12
C LEU A 530 3.58 1.37 -41.28
N THR A 531 3.83 2.53 -40.67
CA THR A 531 5.08 3.29 -40.85
C THR A 531 6.18 2.92 -39.85
N GLY A 532 5.85 2.24 -38.76
CA GLY A 532 6.78 1.95 -37.67
C GLY A 532 7.19 3.20 -36.88
N GLY A 533 6.26 4.14 -36.72
CA GLY A 533 6.38 5.34 -35.89
C GLY A 533 6.22 5.04 -34.39
N TRP A 534 6.53 6.04 -33.55
CA TRP A 534 6.36 5.94 -32.09
C TRP A 534 5.16 6.78 -31.66
N VAL A 535 4.28 6.18 -30.87
CA VAL A 535 3.07 6.82 -30.35
C VAL A 535 3.15 6.95 -28.84
N ILE A 536 2.82 8.13 -28.32
CA ILE A 536 2.73 8.41 -26.89
C ILE A 536 1.27 8.74 -26.56
N LEU A 537 0.63 7.89 -25.76
CA LEU A 537 -0.71 8.12 -25.24
C LEU A 537 -0.61 8.60 -23.80
N GLN A 538 -0.99 9.85 -23.54
CA GLN A 538 -0.88 10.46 -22.21
C GLN A 538 -2.22 10.39 -21.47
N ASN A 539 -2.19 10.36 -20.14
CA ASN A 539 -3.39 10.44 -19.28
C ASN A 539 -4.43 9.35 -19.56
N CYS A 540 -3.98 8.12 -19.84
CA CYS A 540 -4.86 7.03 -20.27
C CYS A 540 -5.88 6.58 -19.21
N HIS A 541 -5.73 7.02 -17.95
CA HIS A 541 -6.73 6.83 -16.91
C HIS A 541 -8.05 7.56 -17.20
N LEU A 542 -8.04 8.58 -18.07
CA LEU A 542 -9.22 9.33 -18.53
C LEU A 542 -9.91 8.70 -19.74
N GLY A 543 -9.30 7.70 -20.39
CA GLY A 543 -9.78 7.09 -21.64
C GLY A 543 -9.75 5.57 -21.61
N THR A 544 -10.38 4.96 -20.60
CA THR A 544 -10.34 3.50 -20.37
C THR A 544 -10.99 2.69 -21.49
N ASP A 545 -12.01 3.23 -22.15
CA ASP A 545 -12.73 2.53 -23.22
C ASP A 545 -11.83 2.34 -24.44
N TYR A 546 -11.08 3.37 -24.84
CA TYR A 546 -10.09 3.24 -25.89
C TYR A 546 -8.94 2.28 -25.52
N MET A 547 -8.57 2.18 -24.24
CA MET A 547 -7.55 1.20 -23.81
C MET A 547 -8.04 -0.24 -24.04
N ASN A 548 -9.33 -0.54 -23.86
CA ASN A 548 -9.90 -1.84 -24.21
C ASN A 548 -9.78 -2.12 -25.72
N GLU A 549 -10.04 -1.10 -26.56
CA GLU A 549 -9.84 -1.23 -28.01
C GLU A 549 -8.37 -1.48 -28.36
N VAL A 550 -7.43 -0.80 -27.70
CA VAL A 550 -5.99 -0.98 -27.96
C VAL A 550 -5.54 -2.42 -27.67
N GLU A 551 -6.04 -3.05 -26.60
CA GLU A 551 -5.82 -4.48 -26.32
C GLU A 551 -6.26 -5.35 -27.51
N GLU A 552 -7.49 -5.14 -27.97
CA GLU A 552 -8.09 -5.90 -29.05
C GLU A 552 -7.32 -5.72 -30.36
N VAL A 553 -6.96 -4.48 -30.68
CA VAL A 553 -6.23 -4.11 -31.90
C VAL A 553 -4.81 -4.69 -31.90
N LEU A 554 -4.08 -4.60 -30.78
CA LEU A 554 -2.73 -5.19 -30.67
C LEU A 554 -2.75 -6.72 -30.77
N THR A 555 -3.85 -7.36 -30.39
CA THR A 555 -4.00 -8.82 -30.43
C THR A 555 -4.48 -9.31 -31.81
N LYS A 556 -5.48 -8.65 -32.41
CA LYS A 556 -6.11 -9.09 -33.67
C LYS A 556 -5.31 -8.73 -34.91
N THR A 557 -4.55 -7.64 -34.92
CA THR A 557 -3.80 -7.22 -36.11
C THR A 557 -2.60 -8.16 -36.34
N PRO A 558 -2.51 -8.88 -37.48
CA PRO A 558 -1.45 -9.85 -37.72
C PRO A 558 -0.10 -9.22 -38.10
N GLU A 559 -0.12 -8.13 -38.88
CA GLU A 559 1.09 -7.43 -39.33
C GLU A 559 1.23 -6.07 -38.64
N ILE A 560 2.29 -5.93 -37.84
CA ILE A 560 2.68 -4.67 -37.20
C ILE A 560 4.15 -4.45 -37.51
N HIS A 561 4.52 -3.24 -37.94
CA HIS A 561 5.90 -2.90 -38.27
C HIS A 561 6.84 -3.10 -37.06
N ALA A 562 7.98 -3.78 -37.23
CA ALA A 562 8.87 -4.17 -36.12
C ALA A 562 9.42 -3.00 -35.29
N ASN A 563 9.61 -1.83 -35.91
CA ASN A 563 10.07 -0.59 -35.25
C ASN A 563 8.98 0.21 -34.52
N TYR A 564 7.71 -0.18 -34.64
CA TYR A 564 6.61 0.46 -33.93
C TYR A 564 6.81 0.34 -32.42
N ARG A 565 6.54 1.42 -31.68
CA ARG A 565 6.59 1.45 -30.22
C ARG A 565 5.43 2.29 -29.68
N LEU A 566 4.77 1.75 -28.66
CA LEU A 566 3.67 2.40 -27.97
C LEU A 566 4.08 2.69 -26.53
N TRP A 567 3.99 3.95 -26.16
CA TRP A 567 4.26 4.46 -24.82
C TRP A 567 2.95 4.96 -24.24
N ILE A 568 2.58 4.45 -23.07
CA ILE A 568 1.33 4.75 -22.38
C ILE A 568 1.70 5.41 -21.06
N THR A 569 1.09 6.55 -20.74
CA THR A 569 1.19 7.14 -19.39
C THR A 569 -0.18 7.10 -18.72
N CYS A 570 -0.22 6.66 -17.48
CA CYS A 570 -1.45 6.42 -16.73
C CYS A 570 -1.24 6.65 -15.23
N GLU A 571 -2.26 7.18 -14.57
CA GLU A 571 -2.33 7.14 -13.11
C GLU A 571 -2.96 5.82 -12.68
N ILE A 572 -2.88 5.49 -11.40
CA ILE A 572 -3.45 4.24 -10.87
C ILE A 572 -4.96 4.28 -11.03
N THR A 573 -5.53 3.30 -11.74
CA THR A 573 -6.98 3.14 -11.87
C THR A 573 -7.37 1.67 -11.93
N SER A 574 -8.39 1.29 -11.17
CA SER A 574 -8.93 -0.08 -11.16
C SER A 574 -9.67 -0.44 -12.44
N ARG A 575 -10.00 0.56 -13.27
CA ARG A 575 -10.72 0.40 -14.55
C ARG A 575 -9.80 0.13 -15.74
N PHE A 576 -8.48 0.06 -15.53
CA PHE A 576 -7.54 -0.21 -16.61
C PHE A 576 -7.67 -1.68 -17.10
N PRO A 577 -7.68 -1.92 -18.42
CA PRO A 577 -7.87 -3.27 -18.98
C PRO A 577 -6.76 -4.24 -18.57
N ILE A 578 -7.15 -5.40 -18.03
CA ILE A 578 -6.20 -6.41 -17.51
C ILE A 578 -5.33 -6.98 -18.64
N GLY A 579 -5.92 -7.28 -19.79
CA GLY A 579 -5.17 -7.91 -20.88
C GLY A 579 -4.10 -6.97 -21.43
N LEU A 580 -4.42 -5.68 -21.61
CA LEU A 580 -3.42 -4.67 -21.96
C LEU A 580 -2.33 -4.55 -20.88
N LEU A 581 -2.72 -4.50 -19.61
CA LEU A 581 -1.78 -4.41 -18.49
C LEU A 581 -0.80 -5.60 -18.44
N GLN A 582 -1.30 -6.79 -18.74
CA GLN A 582 -0.55 -8.04 -18.81
C GLN A 582 0.36 -8.16 -20.05
N MET A 583 0.16 -7.32 -21.07
CA MET A 583 1.06 -7.17 -22.22
C MET A 583 2.12 -6.09 -21.99
N CYS A 584 1.79 -5.06 -21.22
CA CYS A 584 2.65 -3.91 -20.96
C CYS A 584 3.88 -4.24 -20.10
N ILE A 585 5.01 -3.61 -20.45
CA ILE A 585 6.14 -3.44 -19.53
C ILE A 585 5.81 -2.27 -18.61
N LYS A 586 5.76 -2.50 -17.30
CA LYS A 586 5.44 -1.46 -16.32
C LYS A 586 6.69 -0.79 -15.80
N VAL A 587 6.62 0.53 -15.67
CA VAL A 587 7.68 1.37 -15.13
C VAL A 587 7.05 2.42 -14.24
N THR A 588 7.47 2.49 -12.98
CA THR A 588 7.07 3.58 -12.09
C THR A 588 8.05 4.73 -12.19
N LEU A 589 7.52 5.95 -12.33
CA LEU A 589 8.31 7.17 -12.31
C LEU A 589 7.99 7.93 -11.03
N GLU A 590 8.82 7.71 -10.00
CA GLU A 590 8.73 8.40 -8.71
C GLU A 590 10.07 9.09 -8.38
N PRO A 591 10.06 10.21 -7.63
CA PRO A 591 11.26 10.72 -7.01
C PRO A 591 11.83 9.65 -6.07
N PRO A 592 13.14 9.35 -6.14
CA PRO A 592 13.74 8.37 -5.26
C PRO A 592 13.70 8.87 -3.81
N ALA A 593 13.42 7.97 -2.87
CA ALA A 593 13.39 8.31 -1.46
C ALA A 593 14.81 8.46 -0.88
N GLY A 594 14.99 9.50 -0.08
CA GLY A 594 16.23 9.84 0.61
C GLY A 594 17.03 10.94 -0.07
N LEU A 595 17.70 11.76 0.74
CA LEU A 595 18.49 12.91 0.26
C LEU A 595 19.59 12.47 -0.71
N LYS A 596 20.33 11.41 -0.35
CA LYS A 596 21.38 10.83 -1.19
C LYS A 596 20.86 10.44 -2.57
N ALA A 597 19.75 9.72 -2.61
CA ALA A 597 19.19 9.19 -3.86
C ALA A 597 18.61 10.32 -4.73
N SER A 598 17.96 11.32 -4.12
CA SER A 598 17.45 12.50 -4.82
C SER A 598 18.56 13.37 -5.42
N LEU A 599 19.62 13.64 -4.65
CA LEU A 599 20.80 14.36 -5.13
C LEU A 599 21.54 13.58 -6.22
N HIS A 600 21.75 12.27 -6.02
CA HIS A 600 22.38 11.41 -7.01
C HIS A 600 21.60 11.42 -8.33
N ARG A 601 20.26 11.34 -8.29
CA ARG A 601 19.42 11.48 -9.49
C ARG A 601 19.60 12.85 -10.14
N THR A 602 19.51 13.92 -9.36
CA THR A 602 19.64 15.31 -9.87
C THR A 602 20.98 15.53 -10.59
N TYR A 603 22.09 15.07 -10.02
CA TYR A 603 23.45 15.14 -10.60
C TYR A 603 23.76 14.06 -11.66
N THR A 604 22.83 13.14 -11.90
CA THR A 604 22.93 12.15 -12.99
C THR A 604 22.11 12.58 -14.20
N THR A 605 20.91 13.12 -13.97
CA THR A 605 19.93 13.37 -15.05
C THR A 605 19.82 14.82 -15.47
N MET A 606 20.04 15.78 -14.55
CA MET A 606 19.67 17.19 -14.75
C MET A 606 20.87 18.13 -14.72
N VAL A 607 21.71 18.02 -13.69
CA VAL A 607 22.97 18.78 -13.59
C VAL A 607 24.04 17.99 -14.35
N THR A 608 24.42 18.49 -15.53
CA THR A 608 25.53 17.98 -16.34
C THR A 608 26.74 18.89 -16.21
N GLN A 609 27.91 18.45 -16.71
CA GLN A 609 29.10 19.30 -16.78
C GLN A 609 28.79 20.63 -17.50
N GLU A 610 27.98 20.58 -18.57
CA GLU A 610 27.54 21.78 -19.28
C GLU A 610 26.81 22.78 -18.37
N THR A 611 25.92 22.31 -17.48
CA THR A 611 25.20 23.19 -16.55
C THR A 611 26.10 23.82 -15.48
N LEU A 612 27.15 23.12 -15.05
CA LEU A 612 28.15 23.64 -14.12
C LEU A 612 28.98 24.76 -14.75
N ASP A 613 29.26 24.65 -16.05
CA ASP A 613 30.12 25.57 -16.79
C ASP A 613 29.35 26.70 -17.50
N LYS A 614 28.02 26.74 -17.38
CA LYS A 614 27.16 27.75 -18.03
C LYS A 614 27.44 29.20 -17.57
N VAL A 615 27.72 29.40 -16.29
CA VAL A 615 27.94 30.73 -15.69
C VAL A 615 29.35 30.78 -15.13
N ASP A 616 30.17 31.68 -15.69
CA ASP A 616 31.57 31.86 -15.30
C ASP A 616 31.70 32.71 -14.03
N HIS A 617 31.26 32.16 -12.89
CA HIS A 617 31.32 32.83 -11.59
C HIS A 617 31.45 31.82 -10.44
N GLU A 618 32.36 32.08 -9.49
CA GLU A 618 32.65 31.16 -8.36
C GLU A 618 31.40 30.81 -7.54
N LYS A 619 30.55 31.82 -7.26
CA LYS A 619 29.29 31.65 -6.50
C LYS A 619 28.19 30.83 -7.21
N TRP A 620 28.27 30.61 -8.53
CA TRP A 620 27.23 29.87 -9.27
C TRP A 620 27.11 28.43 -8.77
N ARG A 621 28.24 27.75 -8.61
CA ARG A 621 28.30 26.33 -8.22
C ARG A 621 27.75 26.11 -6.81
N THR A 622 28.10 27.01 -5.88
CA THR A 622 27.57 27.01 -4.51
C THR A 622 26.06 27.19 -4.48
N LEU A 623 25.51 28.13 -5.27
CA LEU A 623 24.07 28.38 -5.35
C LEU A 623 23.32 27.22 -6.02
N LEU A 624 23.88 26.65 -7.09
CA LEU A 624 23.36 25.47 -7.78
C LEU A 624 23.24 24.29 -6.82
N PHE A 625 24.29 23.99 -6.05
CA PHE A 625 24.27 22.93 -5.05
C PHE A 625 23.27 23.23 -3.93
N THR A 626 23.23 24.48 -3.43
CA THR A 626 22.31 24.92 -2.38
C THR A 626 20.84 24.76 -2.78
N VAL A 627 20.47 25.13 -4.02
CA VAL A 627 19.10 24.97 -4.51
C VAL A 627 18.77 23.50 -4.79
N ALA A 628 19.72 22.69 -5.26
CA ALA A 628 19.52 21.25 -5.41
C ALA A 628 19.28 20.56 -4.05
N VAL A 629 20.01 20.97 -3.02
CA VAL A 629 19.79 20.51 -1.63
C VAL A 629 18.44 20.99 -1.11
N LEU A 630 18.09 22.27 -1.32
CA LEU A 630 16.77 22.81 -0.94
C LEU A 630 15.63 22.01 -1.58
N HIS A 631 15.72 21.74 -2.88
CA HIS A 631 14.75 20.93 -3.61
C HIS A 631 14.60 19.54 -2.99
N SER A 632 15.73 18.86 -2.74
CA SER A 632 15.75 17.51 -2.16
C SER A 632 15.18 17.49 -0.74
N VAL A 633 15.49 18.50 0.09
CA VAL A 633 15.00 18.62 1.47
C VAL A 633 13.49 18.88 1.49
N VAL A 634 13.01 19.79 0.64
CA VAL A 634 11.59 20.14 0.57
C VAL A 634 10.74 18.96 0.12
N GLN A 635 11.23 18.17 -0.85
CA GLN A 635 10.63 16.89 -1.26
C GLN A 635 10.63 15.87 -0.12
N GLU A 636 11.79 15.59 0.48
CA GLU A 636 11.94 14.58 1.52
C GLU A 636 11.16 14.94 2.78
N ARG A 637 11.02 16.22 3.10
CA ARG A 637 10.24 16.67 4.27
C ARG A 637 8.76 16.27 4.19
N ARG A 638 8.22 16.01 2.98
CA ARG A 638 6.85 15.48 2.78
C ARG A 638 6.63 14.14 3.51
N LYS A 639 7.68 13.33 3.71
CA LYS A 639 7.56 12.01 4.36
C LYS A 639 7.06 12.08 5.80
N PHE A 640 7.31 13.20 6.50
CA PHE A 640 6.87 13.40 7.89
C PHE A 640 5.40 13.83 8.02
N GLY A 641 4.62 13.81 6.93
CA GLY A 641 3.21 14.18 6.91
C GLY A 641 2.98 15.59 7.45
N ALA A 642 1.96 15.75 8.30
CA ALA A 642 1.54 17.04 8.88
C ALA A 642 2.64 17.77 9.69
N ILE A 643 3.65 17.05 10.21
CA ILE A 643 4.79 17.67 10.93
C ILE A 643 5.75 18.33 9.93
N GLY A 644 5.90 17.72 8.75
CA GLY A 644 6.71 18.23 7.66
C GLY A 644 6.05 19.42 6.98
N TRP A 645 4.86 19.17 6.40
CA TRP A 645 4.02 20.14 5.71
C TRP A 645 2.56 19.93 6.13
N CYS A 646 1.81 21.00 6.40
CA CYS A 646 0.38 20.92 6.71
C CYS A 646 -0.39 20.20 5.58
N VAL A 647 -0.05 20.55 4.33
CA VAL A 647 -0.58 19.91 3.12
C VAL A 647 0.55 19.22 2.34
N PRO A 648 0.37 17.98 1.86
CA PRO A 648 1.42 17.26 1.14
C PRO A 648 1.60 17.77 -0.29
N TYR A 649 2.34 18.87 -0.45
CA TYR A 649 2.66 19.46 -1.76
C TYR A 649 3.57 18.58 -2.61
N GLU A 650 3.44 18.75 -3.93
CA GLU A 650 4.21 18.00 -4.92
C GLU A 650 5.17 18.95 -5.62
N PHE A 651 6.43 18.87 -5.23
CA PHE A 651 7.52 19.63 -5.81
C PHE A 651 8.22 18.78 -6.86
N ASN A 652 8.32 19.31 -8.08
CA ASN A 652 8.75 18.55 -9.24
C ASN A 652 10.09 19.08 -9.78
N ASN A 653 10.74 18.30 -10.65
CA ASN A 653 11.95 18.73 -11.35
C ASN A 653 11.72 20.03 -12.16
N SER A 654 10.49 20.33 -12.59
CA SER A 654 10.17 21.60 -13.28
C SER A 654 10.39 22.82 -12.38
N ASP A 655 10.12 22.70 -11.09
CA ASP A 655 10.28 23.80 -10.13
C ASP A 655 11.77 24.05 -9.85
N LEU A 656 12.56 22.98 -9.82
CA LEU A 656 14.02 23.06 -9.79
C LEU A 656 14.55 23.71 -11.07
N ASP A 657 14.11 23.26 -12.25
CA ASP A 657 14.57 23.81 -13.54
C ASP A 657 14.29 25.31 -13.66
N ALA A 658 13.07 25.71 -13.30
CA ALA A 658 12.66 27.11 -13.29
C ALA A 658 13.49 27.95 -12.30
N SER A 659 13.79 27.40 -11.11
CA SER A 659 14.64 28.04 -10.10
C SER A 659 16.08 28.21 -10.59
N LEU A 660 16.65 27.17 -11.23
CA LEU A 660 18.00 27.21 -11.78
C LEU A 660 18.09 28.17 -12.97
N LEU A 661 17.10 28.18 -13.86
CA LEU A 661 17.02 29.10 -14.99
C LEU A 661 16.89 30.56 -14.52
N PHE A 662 16.12 30.80 -13.45
CA PHE A 662 16.05 32.12 -12.83
C PHE A 662 17.41 32.55 -12.28
N LEU A 663 18.08 31.68 -11.50
CA LEU A 663 19.40 31.97 -10.95
C LEU A 663 20.44 32.22 -12.03
N GLU A 664 20.43 31.42 -13.11
CA GLU A 664 21.29 31.57 -14.29
C GLU A 664 21.15 32.98 -14.88
N LYS A 665 19.92 33.42 -15.16
CA LYS A 665 19.63 34.75 -15.73
C LYS A 665 19.92 35.88 -14.76
N HIS A 666 19.62 35.69 -13.48
CA HIS A 666 19.84 36.71 -12.45
C HIS A 666 21.33 36.93 -12.20
N LEU A 667 22.13 35.86 -12.08
CA LEU A 667 23.58 35.97 -11.95
C LEU A 667 24.23 36.55 -13.20
N SER A 668 23.84 36.08 -14.38
CA SER A 668 24.39 36.61 -15.64
C SER A 668 24.16 38.12 -15.80
N SER A 669 22.96 38.60 -15.45
CA SER A 669 22.65 40.04 -15.48
C SER A 669 23.36 40.82 -14.37
N THR A 670 23.46 40.26 -13.17
CA THR A 670 24.17 40.86 -12.04
C THR A 670 25.66 41.01 -12.32
N ILE A 671 26.29 40.00 -12.95
CA ILE A 671 27.69 40.03 -13.39
C ILE A 671 27.90 41.10 -14.45
N LEU A 672 27.00 41.19 -15.44
CA LEU A 672 27.10 42.18 -16.51
C LEU A 672 27.00 43.62 -15.99
N VAL A 673 26.21 43.85 -14.93
CA VAL A 673 25.97 45.18 -14.34
C VAL A 673 26.92 45.49 -13.15
N GLY A 674 27.63 44.50 -12.60
CA GLY A 674 28.56 44.67 -11.48
C GLY A 674 27.89 44.94 -10.12
N LEU A 675 26.63 44.54 -9.94
CA LEU A 675 25.87 44.73 -8.70
C LEU A 675 26.10 43.58 -7.69
N PRO A 676 25.94 43.82 -6.37
CA PRO A 676 25.91 42.75 -5.39
C PRO A 676 24.61 41.93 -5.46
N LEU A 677 24.67 40.68 -4.99
CA LEU A 677 23.50 39.80 -4.93
C LEU A 677 22.42 40.37 -4.00
N THR A 678 21.18 40.46 -4.48
CA THR A 678 20.05 40.92 -3.67
C THR A 678 19.29 39.73 -3.11
N TRP A 679 19.58 39.37 -1.86
CA TRP A 679 18.97 38.21 -1.19
C TRP A 679 17.46 38.28 -1.11
N ASN A 680 16.87 39.45 -0.86
CA ASN A 680 15.42 39.61 -0.83
C ASN A 680 14.77 39.17 -2.16
N THR A 681 15.40 39.47 -3.30
CA THR A 681 14.90 39.06 -4.62
C THR A 681 15.05 37.55 -4.81
N ILE A 682 16.20 36.97 -4.46
CA ILE A 682 16.44 35.53 -4.60
C ILE A 682 15.50 34.74 -3.69
N GLN A 683 15.37 35.14 -2.42
CA GLN A 683 14.49 34.52 -1.43
C GLN A 683 13.03 34.61 -1.87
N TYR A 684 12.56 35.79 -2.29
CA TYR A 684 11.19 35.97 -2.76
C TYR A 684 10.91 35.14 -4.02
N MET A 685 11.79 35.18 -5.02
CA MET A 685 11.58 34.44 -6.26
C MET A 685 11.56 32.94 -6.03
N ILE A 686 12.47 32.39 -5.22
CA ILE A 686 12.51 30.95 -4.95
C ILE A 686 11.36 30.55 -4.01
N ALA A 687 11.22 31.21 -2.86
CA ALA A 687 10.28 30.77 -1.81
C ALA A 687 8.82 31.15 -2.09
N GLU A 688 8.53 32.38 -2.54
CA GLU A 688 7.16 32.87 -2.75
C GLU A 688 6.63 32.57 -4.15
N VAL A 689 7.49 32.70 -5.18
CA VAL A 689 7.04 32.56 -6.58
C VAL A 689 7.17 31.12 -7.08
N GLN A 690 8.37 30.53 -7.09
CA GLN A 690 8.58 29.20 -7.67
C GLN A 690 7.96 28.10 -6.81
N TYR A 691 8.40 27.97 -5.55
CA TYR A 691 7.87 26.96 -4.63
C TYR A 691 6.54 27.41 -4.01
N GLY A 692 6.43 28.69 -3.65
CA GLY A 692 5.24 29.28 -3.01
C GLY A 692 4.00 29.30 -3.91
N GLY A 693 4.18 29.30 -5.25
CA GLY A 693 3.08 29.15 -6.19
C GLY A 693 2.30 27.83 -6.05
N ARG A 694 2.89 26.80 -5.42
CA ARG A 694 2.22 25.52 -5.10
C ARG A 694 1.66 25.47 -3.67
N ILE A 695 2.15 26.33 -2.78
CA ILE A 695 1.84 26.30 -1.36
C ILE A 695 0.54 27.08 -1.13
N THR A 696 -0.44 26.38 -0.56
CA THR A 696 -1.78 26.92 -0.29
C THR A 696 -1.95 27.40 1.15
N ASP A 697 -1.28 26.77 2.11
CA ASP A 697 -1.40 27.02 3.55
C ASP A 697 -0.42 28.12 4.00
N ASP A 698 -0.88 29.04 4.84
CA ASP A 698 -0.07 30.18 5.27
C ASP A 698 1.09 29.78 6.20
N LEU A 699 0.94 28.72 7.02
CA LEU A 699 2.00 28.24 7.91
C LEU A 699 3.09 27.52 7.11
N ASP A 700 2.71 26.83 6.05
CA ASP A 700 3.64 26.21 5.11
C ASP A 700 4.38 27.28 4.28
N ARG A 701 3.72 28.39 3.92
CA ARG A 701 4.37 29.54 3.27
C ARG A 701 5.42 30.18 4.18
N ASP A 702 5.08 30.36 5.45
CA ASP A 702 6.01 30.79 6.50
C ASP A 702 7.21 29.84 6.66
N LEU A 703 7.00 28.53 6.48
CA LEU A 703 8.05 27.51 6.58
C LEU A 703 9.04 27.59 5.42
N ILE A 704 8.58 27.66 4.16
CA ILE A 704 9.50 27.78 3.01
C ILE A 704 10.32 29.07 3.06
N ASN A 705 9.70 30.18 3.50
CA ASN A 705 10.38 31.45 3.72
C ASN A 705 11.46 31.34 4.80
N THR A 706 11.22 30.52 5.82
CA THR A 706 12.21 30.25 6.87
C THR A 706 13.41 29.48 6.33
N TYR A 707 13.22 28.52 5.42
CA TYR A 707 14.32 27.85 4.73
C TYR A 707 15.11 28.82 3.85
N ALA A 708 14.43 29.63 3.04
CA ALA A 708 15.08 30.62 2.19
C ALA A 708 15.88 31.64 3.00
N ALA A 709 15.33 32.15 4.11
CA ALA A 709 16.05 33.07 4.99
C ALA A 709 17.32 32.45 5.61
N LYS A 710 17.33 31.13 5.87
CA LYS A 710 18.45 30.43 6.51
C LYS A 710 19.52 29.98 5.52
N TRP A 711 19.12 29.48 4.35
CA TRP A 711 20.02 28.85 3.37
C TRP A 711 20.35 29.74 2.18
N LEU A 712 19.58 30.79 1.90
CA LEU A 712 19.89 31.74 0.83
C LEU A 712 20.35 33.05 1.47
N CYS A 713 21.54 33.01 2.07
CA CYS A 713 22.21 34.15 2.69
C CYS A 713 23.73 34.08 2.46
N ASP A 714 24.45 35.16 2.74
CA ASP A 714 25.92 35.23 2.50
C ASP A 714 26.74 34.20 3.28
N GLU A 715 26.16 33.56 4.30
CA GLU A 715 26.84 32.53 5.09
C GLU A 715 27.19 31.29 4.27
N ILE A 716 26.45 30.97 3.19
CA ILE A 716 26.70 29.78 2.36
C ILE A 716 28.05 29.80 1.63
N PHE A 717 28.63 30.99 1.44
CA PHE A 717 29.92 31.14 0.78
C PHE A 717 31.10 30.89 1.74
N LYS A 718 30.83 30.73 3.05
CA LYS A 718 31.88 30.41 4.02
C LYS A 718 32.17 28.90 3.98
N PRO A 719 33.43 28.46 3.95
CA PRO A 719 33.78 27.03 3.95
C PRO A 719 33.38 26.31 5.26
N SER A 720 33.10 27.05 6.34
CA SER A 720 32.58 26.52 7.60
C SER A 720 31.06 26.28 7.58
N PHE A 721 30.36 26.64 6.49
CA PHE A 721 28.92 26.49 6.40
C PHE A 721 28.53 25.01 6.33
N SER A 722 27.55 24.63 7.14
CA SER A 722 26.87 23.35 7.02
C SER A 722 25.37 23.58 7.02
N PHE A 723 24.66 22.77 6.23
CA PHE A 723 23.19 22.74 6.28
C PHE A 723 22.68 22.27 7.66
N ASN A 724 23.50 21.51 8.40
CA ASN A 724 23.20 21.12 9.78
C ASN A 724 23.52 22.25 10.75
N ASN A 725 22.49 22.72 11.46
CA ASN A 725 22.64 23.76 12.48
C ASN A 725 22.79 23.20 13.90
N TYR A 726 22.79 21.88 14.03
CA TYR A 726 22.87 21.15 15.29
C TYR A 726 23.97 20.11 15.19
N HIS A 727 24.55 19.70 16.33
CA HIS A 727 25.50 18.59 16.36
C HIS A 727 24.86 17.34 15.74
N ALA A 728 25.37 16.95 14.58
CA ALA A 728 25.00 15.73 13.87
C ALA A 728 26.28 14.95 13.56
N GLU A 729 26.17 13.64 13.42
CA GLU A 729 27.32 12.74 13.16
C GLU A 729 27.96 12.99 11.78
N PHE A 730 27.16 13.47 10.83
CA PHE A 730 27.60 13.86 9.49
C PHE A 730 27.41 15.36 9.27
N SER A 731 28.40 16.02 8.67
CA SER A 731 28.35 17.45 8.35
C SER A 731 28.10 17.63 6.86
N TYR A 732 26.88 18.05 6.48
CA TYR A 732 26.56 18.36 5.08
C TYR A 732 27.21 19.71 4.70
N GLN A 733 28.33 19.64 4.00
CA GLN A 733 29.05 20.77 3.44
C GLN A 733 28.77 20.89 1.94
N ILE A 734 29.17 22.02 1.35
CA ILE A 734 29.08 22.27 -0.08
C ILE A 734 30.45 21.92 -0.69
N PRO A 735 30.54 20.95 -1.61
CA PRO A 735 31.77 20.69 -2.34
C PRO A 735 32.14 21.88 -3.23
N ASP A 736 33.40 22.30 -3.20
CA ASP A 736 33.93 23.34 -4.08
C ASP A 736 34.84 22.69 -5.14
N ALA A 737 34.26 22.37 -6.30
CA ALA A 737 34.98 21.76 -7.41
C ALA A 737 34.36 22.14 -8.76
N MET A 738 35.17 22.07 -9.82
CA MET A 738 34.73 22.31 -11.21
C MET A 738 34.23 21.03 -11.91
N ASP A 739 34.68 19.86 -11.47
CA ASP A 739 34.32 18.57 -12.07
C ASP A 739 33.09 17.97 -11.37
N ILE A 740 32.11 17.55 -12.18
CA ILE A 740 30.91 16.83 -11.72
C ILE A 740 31.25 15.53 -10.96
N GLY A 741 32.38 14.87 -11.29
CA GLY A 741 32.82 13.65 -10.62
C GLY A 741 32.96 13.83 -9.10
N VAL A 742 33.54 14.95 -8.67
CA VAL A 742 33.74 15.27 -7.25
C VAL A 742 32.43 15.43 -6.50
N TYR A 743 31.41 16.03 -7.14
CA TYR A 743 30.07 16.15 -6.54
C TYR A 743 29.43 14.76 -6.37
N ARG A 744 29.59 13.87 -7.35
CA ARG A 744 29.06 12.50 -7.28
C ARG A 744 29.75 11.71 -6.17
N ASP A 745 31.07 11.76 -6.09
CA ASP A 745 31.85 11.10 -5.04
C ASP A 745 31.45 11.62 -3.65
N TYR A 746 31.25 12.94 -3.50
CA TYR A 746 30.75 13.51 -2.25
C TYR A 746 29.34 13.01 -1.91
N ILE A 747 28.41 12.98 -2.87
CA ILE A 747 27.06 12.45 -2.67
C ILE A 747 27.10 10.97 -2.24
N GLU A 748 28.08 10.20 -2.71
CA GLU A 748 28.28 8.80 -2.25
C GLU A 748 28.69 8.70 -0.78
N THR A 749 29.38 9.70 -0.22
CA THR A 749 29.74 9.73 1.21
C THR A 749 28.55 10.02 2.15
N ILE A 750 27.45 10.55 1.61
CA ILE A 750 26.25 10.84 2.40
C ILE A 750 25.66 9.52 2.96
N PRO A 751 25.26 9.49 4.25
CA PRO A 751 24.58 8.33 4.82
C PRO A 751 23.31 7.95 4.06
N PRO A 752 22.97 6.64 3.94
CA PRO A 752 21.75 6.20 3.26
C PRO A 752 20.48 6.51 4.06
N VAL A 753 20.59 6.66 5.38
CA VAL A 753 19.48 7.04 6.26
C VAL A 753 19.66 8.50 6.66
N ASP A 754 18.71 9.34 6.26
CA ASP A 754 18.75 10.77 6.55
C ASP A 754 18.40 11.04 8.02
N SER A 755 19.19 11.89 8.67
CA SER A 755 18.83 12.42 9.99
C SER A 755 17.74 13.48 9.88
N PRO A 756 16.67 13.45 10.69
CA PRO A 756 15.62 14.48 10.70
C PRO A 756 16.12 15.91 10.92
N LEU A 757 17.29 16.02 11.54
CA LEU A 757 17.94 17.29 11.84
C LEU A 757 18.28 18.09 10.58
N ILE A 758 18.57 17.43 9.45
CA ILE A 758 18.83 18.13 8.18
C ILE A 758 17.58 18.85 7.67
N PHE A 759 16.41 18.25 7.90
CA PHE A 759 15.14 18.88 7.62
C PHE A 759 14.79 19.91 8.70
N GLY A 760 15.55 20.06 9.78
CA GLY A 760 15.21 20.95 10.90
C GLY A 760 14.16 20.37 11.85
N LEU A 761 13.83 19.08 11.73
CA LEU A 761 12.92 18.37 12.62
C LEU A 761 13.66 17.74 13.81
N HIS A 762 12.92 17.45 14.88
CA HIS A 762 13.44 16.68 16.02
C HIS A 762 13.51 15.17 15.65
N PRO A 763 14.48 14.38 16.16
CA PRO A 763 14.57 12.93 15.89
C PRO A 763 13.29 12.12 16.15
N ASN A 764 12.44 12.58 17.07
CA ASN A 764 11.13 11.97 17.35
C ASN A 764 10.20 11.94 16.12
N ALA A 765 10.36 12.85 15.16
CA ALA A 765 9.58 12.86 13.93
C ALA A 765 9.85 11.62 13.08
N ASP A 766 11.10 11.13 13.06
CA ASP A 766 11.45 9.90 12.34
C ASP A 766 10.84 8.67 13.00
N ILE A 767 10.85 8.59 14.33
CA ILE A 767 10.20 7.50 15.07
C ILE A 767 8.73 7.38 14.64
N THR A 768 8.01 8.50 14.58
CA THR A 768 6.59 8.52 14.18
C THR A 768 6.40 8.05 12.74
N TYR A 769 7.23 8.55 11.82
CA TYR A 769 7.19 8.19 10.42
C TYR A 769 7.51 6.70 10.21
N ARG A 770 8.58 6.20 10.82
CA ARG A 770 9.04 4.82 10.68
C ARG A 770 8.09 3.80 11.31
N ILE A 771 7.47 4.11 12.45
CA ILE A 771 6.42 3.26 13.02
C ILE A 771 5.26 3.15 12.04
N LYS A 772 4.85 4.27 11.43
CA LYS A 772 3.77 4.28 10.43
C LYS A 772 4.14 3.42 9.22
N GLU A 773 5.31 3.67 8.64
CA GLU A 773 5.85 2.93 7.49
C GLU A 773 5.94 1.43 7.77
N ALA A 774 6.46 1.04 8.94
CA ALA A 774 6.57 -0.36 9.35
C ALA A 774 5.19 -1.00 9.56
N ALA A 775 4.26 -0.31 10.20
CA ALA A 775 2.90 -0.80 10.41
C ALA A 775 2.16 -0.99 9.09
N GLU A 776 2.26 -0.02 8.16
CA GLU A 776 1.71 -0.11 6.81
C GLU A 776 2.28 -1.33 6.08
N MET A 777 3.62 -1.45 6.02
CA MET A 777 4.30 -2.59 5.38
C MET A 777 3.83 -3.94 5.94
N LEU A 778 3.77 -4.10 7.26
CA LEU A 778 3.39 -5.37 7.88
C LEU A 778 1.91 -5.69 7.68
N THR A 779 1.03 -4.69 7.78
CA THR A 779 -0.41 -4.85 7.53
C THR A 779 -0.65 -5.29 6.11
N THR A 780 0.01 -4.65 5.14
CA THR A 780 -0.10 -5.04 3.74
C THR A 780 0.40 -6.46 3.51
N ILE A 781 1.52 -6.88 4.13
CA ILE A 781 1.96 -8.29 4.03
C ILE A 781 0.89 -9.24 4.58
N ILE A 782 0.27 -8.93 5.72
CA ILE A 782 -0.82 -9.74 6.28
C ILE A 782 -2.01 -9.81 5.31
N GLU A 783 -2.39 -8.71 4.67
CA GLU A 783 -3.47 -8.66 3.69
C GLU A 783 -3.18 -9.51 2.43
N THR A 784 -1.92 -9.61 2.01
CA THR A 784 -1.53 -10.46 0.88
C THR A 784 -1.51 -11.96 1.22
N GLN A 785 -1.58 -12.35 2.49
CA GLN A 785 -1.59 -13.76 2.88
C GLN A 785 -2.99 -14.37 2.73
N PRO A 786 -3.09 -15.66 2.31
CA PRO A 786 -4.38 -16.33 2.16
C PRO A 786 -5.11 -16.45 3.51
N LYS A 787 -6.26 -15.77 3.62
CA LYS A 787 -7.12 -15.72 4.82
C LYS A 787 -7.68 -17.09 5.23
N GLU A 788 -7.69 -18.07 4.33
CA GLU A 788 -8.21 -19.42 4.58
C GLU A 788 -7.35 -20.27 5.53
N SER A 789 -6.11 -19.86 5.79
CA SER A 789 -5.21 -20.60 6.70
C SER A 789 -5.52 -20.41 8.19
N SER A 790 -6.47 -19.55 8.54
CA SER A 790 -6.98 -19.40 9.89
C SER A 790 -8.46 -19.74 9.96
N ALA A 791 -8.81 -21.02 9.83
CA ALA A 791 -10.02 -21.55 10.45
C ALA A 791 -9.85 -21.47 11.98
N SER A 792 -9.93 -20.26 12.53
CA SER A 792 -10.00 -20.07 13.97
C SER A 792 -11.31 -20.68 14.46
N VAL A 793 -11.19 -21.64 15.38
CA VAL A 793 -12.28 -22.20 16.20
C VAL A 793 -12.78 -21.11 17.15
N GLY A 794 -13.36 -20.04 16.61
CA GLY A 794 -13.85 -18.87 17.32
C GLY A 794 -15.32 -18.58 17.02
N LYS A 795 -15.93 -17.73 17.84
CA LYS A 795 -17.28 -17.17 17.62
C LYS A 795 -17.38 -16.59 16.22
N SER A 796 -18.54 -16.73 15.56
CA SER A 796 -18.75 -16.13 14.24
C SER A 796 -18.56 -14.61 14.30
N VAL A 797 -18.17 -13.99 13.18
CA VAL A 797 -18.00 -12.54 13.08
C VAL A 797 -19.27 -11.82 13.56
N ASP A 798 -20.43 -12.30 13.12
CA ASP A 798 -21.73 -11.74 13.46
C ASP A 798 -22.04 -11.83 14.96
N GLU A 799 -21.70 -12.94 15.62
CA GLU A 799 -21.87 -13.09 17.07
C GLU A 799 -20.97 -12.14 17.87
N GLN A 800 -19.72 -11.96 17.46
CA GLN A 800 -18.78 -11.05 18.13
C GLN A 800 -19.21 -9.58 18.00
N VAL A 801 -19.69 -9.19 16.81
CA VAL A 801 -20.20 -7.84 16.56
C VAL A 801 -21.47 -7.59 17.36
N LYS A 802 -22.38 -8.58 17.44
CA LYS A 802 -23.62 -8.46 18.22
C LYS A 802 -23.36 -8.24 19.72
N GLU A 803 -22.43 -8.99 20.31
CA GLU A 803 -22.03 -8.83 21.71
C GLU A 803 -21.43 -7.43 21.95
N SER A 804 -20.53 -6.99 21.07
CA SER A 804 -19.90 -5.66 21.13
C SER A 804 -20.91 -4.51 20.97
N ALA A 805 -21.86 -4.64 20.04
CA ALA A 805 -22.91 -3.65 19.81
C ALA A 805 -23.84 -3.54 21.03
N SER A 806 -24.23 -4.68 21.61
CA SER A 806 -25.09 -4.73 22.81
C SER A 806 -24.41 -4.08 24.02
N ASP A 807 -23.12 -4.36 24.22
CA ASP A 807 -22.30 -3.76 25.28
C ASP A 807 -22.15 -2.24 25.11
N LEU A 808 -22.01 -1.76 23.86
CA LEU A 808 -21.95 -0.34 23.56
C LEU A 808 -23.29 0.35 23.85
N ILE A 809 -24.41 -0.24 23.41
CA ILE A 809 -25.76 0.27 23.72
C ILE A 809 -25.95 0.42 25.23
N ALA A 810 -25.52 -0.57 26.03
CA ALA A 810 -25.63 -0.53 27.48
C ALA A 810 -24.80 0.60 28.15
N LYS A 811 -23.71 1.04 27.50
CA LYS A 811 -22.82 2.11 27.99
C LYS A 811 -23.20 3.51 27.47
N LEU A 812 -24.14 3.62 26.53
CA LEU A 812 -24.54 4.91 25.97
C LEU A 812 -25.25 5.77 27.04
N PRO A 813 -24.95 7.09 27.11
CA PRO A 813 -25.68 8.00 27.98
C PRO A 813 -27.18 8.07 27.64
N LEU A 814 -27.98 8.45 28.64
CA LEU A 814 -29.42 8.71 28.48
C LEU A 814 -29.68 9.93 27.59
N ASP A 815 -30.84 9.93 26.92
CA ASP A 815 -31.23 11.03 26.03
C ASP A 815 -31.46 12.35 26.79
N LEU A 816 -30.86 13.40 26.26
CA LEU A 816 -31.02 14.78 26.70
C LEU A 816 -32.30 15.37 26.10
N VAL A 817 -33.34 15.52 26.92
CA VAL A 817 -34.62 16.11 26.49
C VAL A 817 -34.51 17.63 26.41
N GLU A 818 -34.79 18.20 25.23
CA GLU A 818 -34.61 19.64 24.95
C GLU A 818 -35.35 20.56 25.93
N GLU A 819 -36.59 20.23 26.26
CA GLU A 819 -37.40 21.03 27.17
C GLU A 819 -36.77 21.17 28.57
N VAL A 820 -36.12 20.09 29.04
CA VAL A 820 -35.52 20.02 30.38
C VAL A 820 -34.28 20.89 30.46
N PHE A 821 -33.33 20.71 29.54
CA PHE A 821 -32.09 21.50 29.59
C PHE A 821 -32.31 22.96 29.20
N ARG A 822 -33.28 23.27 28.33
CA ARG A 822 -33.69 24.65 28.02
C ARG A 822 -34.16 25.39 29.28
N ALA A 823 -35.01 24.75 30.09
CA ALA A 823 -35.52 25.33 31.33
C ALA A 823 -34.43 25.52 32.39
N GLN A 824 -33.45 24.60 32.46
CA GLN A 824 -32.29 24.72 33.35
C GLN A 824 -31.36 25.86 32.93
N ILE A 825 -31.05 25.98 31.63
CA ILE A 825 -30.20 27.05 31.09
C ILE A 825 -30.81 28.43 31.33
N GLN A 826 -32.14 28.57 31.21
CA GLN A 826 -32.82 29.85 31.47
C GLN A 826 -32.63 30.35 32.91
N LYS A 827 -32.41 29.44 33.87
CA LYS A 827 -32.17 29.75 35.29
C LYS A 827 -30.69 30.03 35.60
N MET A 828 -29.77 29.74 34.68
CA MET A 828 -28.33 29.95 34.89
C MET A 828 -27.93 31.43 34.82
N LYS A 829 -26.94 31.80 35.66
CA LYS A 829 -26.35 33.14 35.69
C LYS A 829 -25.26 33.28 34.61
N GLY A 830 -25.05 34.50 34.12
CA GLY A 830 -23.98 34.87 33.21
C GLY A 830 -22.63 35.13 33.90
N PRO A 831 -21.67 35.78 33.21
CA PRO A 831 -20.32 36.01 33.71
C PRO A 831 -20.26 36.92 34.95
N PRO A 832 -19.18 36.86 35.75
CA PRO A 832 -18.94 37.79 36.84
C PRO A 832 -18.99 39.26 36.36
N ARG A 833 -19.45 40.19 37.22
CA ARG A 833 -19.58 41.64 36.94
C ARG A 833 -20.69 42.06 35.94
N ILE A 834 -21.48 41.13 35.38
CA ILE A 834 -22.63 41.42 34.50
C ILE A 834 -23.89 40.71 35.02
N GLU A 835 -25.05 41.36 34.96
CA GLU A 835 -26.35 40.78 35.38
C GLU A 835 -27.06 39.97 34.28
N ASP A 836 -26.36 39.56 33.23
CA ASP A 836 -26.92 38.75 32.14
C ASP A 836 -27.37 37.38 32.68
N ARG A 837 -28.60 36.95 32.34
CA ARG A 837 -29.18 35.65 32.76
C ARG A 837 -29.64 34.84 31.56
N GLY A 838 -29.62 33.52 31.70
CA GLY A 838 -30.09 32.59 30.68
C GLY A 838 -29.40 32.80 29.34
N PHE A 839 -30.19 32.95 28.28
CA PHE A 839 -29.74 33.19 26.91
C PHE A 839 -29.14 34.61 26.69
N GLY A 840 -29.12 35.48 27.69
CA GLY A 840 -28.39 36.75 27.60
C GLY A 840 -26.87 36.57 27.58
N ALA A 841 -26.36 35.49 28.20
CA ALA A 841 -24.93 35.21 28.31
C ALA A 841 -24.41 34.35 27.13
N PRO A 842 -23.39 34.79 26.37
CA PRO A 842 -22.86 34.06 25.21
C PRO A 842 -22.49 32.59 25.46
N LEU A 843 -21.79 32.27 26.56
CA LEU A 843 -21.41 30.87 26.81
C LEU A 843 -22.60 29.98 27.23
N ASN A 844 -23.72 30.55 27.68
CA ASN A 844 -24.93 29.77 27.96
C ASN A 844 -25.65 29.38 26.65
N ILE A 845 -25.63 30.26 25.65
CA ILE A 845 -26.09 29.94 24.29
C ILE A 845 -25.22 28.84 23.68
N PHE A 846 -23.89 28.95 23.88
CA PHE A 846 -22.95 27.93 23.43
C PHE A 846 -23.25 26.54 24.02
N LEU A 847 -23.45 26.45 25.35
CA LEU A 847 -23.83 25.20 26.01
C LEU A 847 -25.12 24.60 25.44
N PHE A 848 -26.14 25.43 25.18
CA PHE A 848 -27.39 24.98 24.55
C PHE A 848 -27.15 24.31 23.18
N GLN A 849 -26.33 24.94 22.34
CA GLN A 849 -26.01 24.41 21.01
C GLN A 849 -25.18 23.13 21.07
N GLU A 850 -24.23 23.02 22.00
CA GLU A 850 -23.44 21.81 22.20
C GLU A 850 -24.30 20.63 22.67
N LEU A 851 -25.24 20.86 23.59
CA LEU A 851 -26.16 19.81 24.07
C LEU A 851 -27.06 19.28 22.94
N GLN A 852 -27.61 20.16 22.09
CA GLN A 852 -28.41 19.76 20.92
C GLN A 852 -27.59 18.90 19.95
N ARG A 853 -26.34 19.27 19.68
CA ARG A 853 -25.45 18.50 18.80
C ARG A 853 -25.12 17.14 19.39
N LEU A 854 -24.78 17.08 20.67
CA LEU A 854 -24.47 15.81 21.34
C LEU A 854 -25.67 14.86 21.32
N GLN A 855 -26.88 15.37 21.55
CA GLN A 855 -28.09 14.55 21.50
C GLN A 855 -28.34 13.95 20.11
N ASN A 856 -28.11 14.72 19.05
CA ASN A 856 -28.23 14.22 17.68
C ASN A 856 -27.26 13.05 17.41
N ILE A 857 -26.01 13.15 17.90
CA ILE A 857 -25.01 12.08 17.76
C ILE A 857 -25.44 10.82 18.52
N ILE A 858 -25.91 10.96 19.77
CA ILE A 858 -26.39 9.83 20.58
C ILE A 858 -27.54 9.11 19.88
N SER A 859 -28.48 9.86 19.29
CA SER A 859 -29.62 9.31 18.55
C SER A 859 -29.19 8.50 17.32
N ILE A 860 -28.26 9.03 16.52
CA ILE A 860 -27.72 8.35 15.33
C ILE A 860 -27.05 7.03 15.71
N VAL A 861 -26.18 7.05 16.72
CA VAL A 861 -25.43 5.85 17.14
C VAL A 861 -26.35 4.79 17.71
N ARG A 862 -27.32 5.17 18.55
CA ARG A 862 -28.27 4.21 19.13
C ARG A 862 -29.12 3.55 18.04
N SER A 863 -29.70 4.33 17.14
CA SER A 863 -30.50 3.82 16.02
C SER A 863 -29.70 2.90 15.10
N ASN A 864 -28.46 3.25 14.78
CA ASN A 864 -27.60 2.43 13.93
C ASN A 864 -27.25 1.08 14.59
N LEU A 865 -26.87 1.09 15.88
CA LEU A 865 -26.55 -0.14 16.62
C LEU A 865 -27.78 -1.06 16.79
N ASP A 866 -28.95 -0.49 17.09
CA ASP A 866 -30.20 -1.26 17.18
C ASP A 866 -30.55 -1.92 15.84
N ASN A 867 -30.46 -1.17 14.73
CA ASN A 867 -30.71 -1.70 13.38
C ASN A 867 -29.70 -2.80 13.00
N LEU A 868 -28.43 -2.66 13.40
CA LEU A 868 -27.40 -3.66 13.14
C LEU A 868 -27.69 -4.98 13.87
N VAL A 869 -28.05 -4.91 15.16
CA VAL A 869 -28.44 -6.09 15.94
C VAL A 869 -29.68 -6.76 15.33
N MET A 870 -30.68 -5.97 14.93
CA MET A 870 -31.87 -6.46 14.26
C MET A 870 -31.60 -7.10 12.89
N ALA A 871 -30.62 -6.59 12.14
CA ALA A 871 -30.22 -7.14 10.84
C ALA A 871 -29.47 -8.48 10.99
N ILE A 872 -28.59 -8.59 11.99
CA ILE A 872 -27.92 -9.86 12.34
C ILE A 872 -28.95 -10.93 12.75
N ASP A 873 -29.99 -10.53 13.49
CA ASP A 873 -31.09 -11.41 13.87
C ASP A 873 -32.06 -11.75 12.72
N GLY A 874 -31.84 -11.18 11.53
CA GLY A 874 -32.65 -11.43 10.33
C GLY A 874 -34.03 -10.77 10.35
N THR A 875 -34.29 -9.86 11.29
CA THR A 875 -35.55 -9.09 11.37
C THR A 875 -35.57 -7.90 10.41
N VAL A 876 -34.40 -7.37 10.07
CA VAL A 876 -34.18 -6.29 9.10
C VAL A 876 -33.28 -6.81 7.97
N VAL A 877 -33.48 -6.30 6.74
CA VAL A 877 -32.66 -6.69 5.58
C VAL A 877 -31.25 -6.11 5.73
N MET A 878 -30.23 -6.95 5.55
CA MET A 878 -28.83 -6.51 5.53
C MET A 878 -28.57 -5.62 4.32
N THR A 879 -28.43 -4.31 4.54
CA THR A 879 -28.02 -3.34 3.52
C THR A 879 -26.49 -3.28 3.41
N LEU A 880 -25.97 -2.74 2.30
CA LEU A 880 -24.53 -2.56 2.12
C LEU A 880 -23.93 -1.67 3.23
N ASP A 881 -24.63 -0.61 3.63
CA ASP A 881 -24.18 0.29 4.70
C ASP A 881 -24.06 -0.43 6.06
N LEU A 882 -25.03 -1.29 6.41
CA LEU A 882 -24.97 -2.08 7.64
C LEU A 882 -23.87 -3.16 7.59
N LEU A 883 -23.58 -3.68 6.40
CA LEU A 883 -22.45 -4.59 6.15
C LEU A 883 -21.10 -3.88 6.34
N GLU A 884 -20.98 -2.64 5.89
CA GLU A 884 -19.80 -1.82 6.13
C GLU A 884 -19.64 -1.47 7.61
N ASP A 885 -20.73 -1.13 8.30
CA ASP A 885 -20.74 -0.84 9.73
C ASP A 885 -20.38 -2.08 10.57
N LEU A 886 -20.88 -3.27 10.17
CA LEU A 886 -20.52 -4.56 10.78
C LEU A 886 -19.01 -4.79 10.70
N ASN A 887 -18.42 -4.62 9.50
CA ASN A 887 -16.99 -4.76 9.30
C ASN A 887 -16.19 -3.72 10.11
N CYS A 888 -16.67 -2.47 10.18
CA CYS A 888 -16.04 -1.44 10.99
C CYS A 888 -16.00 -1.81 12.47
N ILE A 889 -17.12 -2.27 13.05
CA ILE A 889 -17.20 -2.65 14.45
C ILE A 889 -16.34 -3.89 14.74
N PHE A 890 -16.35 -4.87 13.84
CA PHE A 890 -15.47 -6.04 13.93
C PHE A 890 -13.99 -5.65 13.96
N ASP A 891 -13.59 -4.72 13.09
CA ASP A 891 -12.23 -4.17 13.05
C ASP A 891 -11.93 -3.17 14.19
N SER A 892 -12.86 -2.97 15.15
CA SER A 892 -12.76 -1.97 16.22
C SER A 892 -12.60 -0.52 15.73
N ARG A 893 -13.11 -0.21 14.54
CA ARG A 893 -13.16 1.12 13.92
C ARG A 893 -14.52 1.79 14.11
N VAL A 894 -14.54 3.12 14.02
CA VAL A 894 -15.78 3.91 14.14
C VAL A 894 -16.50 3.97 12.79
N PRO A 895 -17.79 3.58 12.71
CA PRO A 895 -18.61 3.75 11.52
C PRO A 895 -18.62 5.19 10.95
N ARG A 896 -18.60 5.31 9.62
CA ARG A 896 -18.56 6.63 8.95
C ARG A 896 -19.80 7.46 9.22
N GLY A 897 -20.99 6.84 9.26
CA GLY A 897 -22.25 7.51 9.54
C GLY A 897 -22.34 8.16 10.93
N TRP A 898 -21.45 7.80 11.87
CA TRP A 898 -21.40 8.42 13.20
C TRP A 898 -20.51 9.67 13.22
N THR A 899 -19.62 9.83 12.25
CA THR A 899 -18.60 10.89 12.21
C THR A 899 -18.89 11.95 11.15
N HIS A 900 -19.52 11.57 10.06
CA HIS A 900 -19.84 12.45 8.94
C HIS A 900 -21.33 12.39 8.59
N ASP A 901 -21.85 13.54 8.15
CA ASP A 901 -23.15 13.64 7.51
C ASP A 901 -23.06 13.21 6.02
N ALA A 902 -24.20 13.00 5.36
CA ALA A 902 -24.29 12.67 3.93
C ALA A 902 -23.60 13.71 3.02
N SER A 903 -23.46 14.96 3.50
CA SER A 903 -22.73 16.04 2.84
C SER A 903 -21.20 15.97 3.00
N GLY A 904 -20.68 15.04 3.79
CA GLY A 904 -19.25 14.95 4.15
C GLY A 904 -18.81 15.94 5.24
N ALA A 905 -19.75 16.67 5.84
CA ALA A 905 -19.48 17.52 6.99
C ALA A 905 -19.25 16.69 8.26
N GLU A 906 -18.32 17.12 9.11
CA GLU A 906 -18.03 16.46 10.39
C GLU A 906 -19.16 16.73 11.39
N ILE A 907 -19.81 15.67 11.88
CA ILE A 907 -20.88 15.76 12.88
C ILE A 907 -20.37 15.42 14.29
N SER A 908 -19.42 14.50 14.42
CA SER A 908 -18.81 14.10 15.70
C SER A 908 -17.29 14.20 15.63
N TRP A 909 -16.54 13.55 16.54
CA TRP A 909 -15.08 13.62 16.55
C TRP A 909 -14.42 12.37 15.98
N LEU A 910 -13.21 12.55 15.45
CA LEU A 910 -12.42 11.49 14.82
C LEU A 910 -11.55 10.78 15.86
N GLN A 911 -11.77 9.48 16.04
CA GLN A 911 -10.92 8.62 16.87
C GLN A 911 -10.61 7.33 16.12
N PRO A 912 -9.41 6.76 16.29
CA PRO A 912 -9.00 5.58 15.52
C PRO A 912 -9.61 4.28 16.03
N THR A 913 -10.01 4.22 17.30
CA THR A 913 -10.60 3.02 17.90
C THR A 913 -11.98 3.31 18.46
N LEU A 914 -12.88 2.36 18.28
CA LEU A 914 -14.26 2.41 18.75
C LEU A 914 -14.34 2.63 20.28
N GLY A 915 -13.48 1.95 21.06
CA GLY A 915 -13.42 2.11 22.51
C GLY A 915 -13.02 3.52 22.96
N SER A 916 -12.02 4.13 22.31
CA SER A 916 -11.63 5.52 22.60
C SER A 916 -12.72 6.52 22.22
N TRP A 917 -13.45 6.25 21.15
CA TRP A 917 -14.58 7.08 20.72
C TRP A 917 -15.73 7.02 21.73
N ALA A 918 -16.12 5.82 22.19
CA ALA A 918 -17.20 5.61 23.15
C ALA A 918 -16.87 6.20 24.54
N THR A 919 -15.62 6.07 24.99
CA THR A 919 -15.14 6.73 26.23
C THR A 919 -15.22 8.25 26.08
N GLY A 920 -14.76 8.78 24.94
CA GLY A 920 -14.86 10.20 24.62
C GLY A 920 -16.30 10.72 24.59
N LEU A 921 -17.27 9.92 24.12
CA LEU A 921 -18.69 10.28 24.15
C LEU A 921 -19.18 10.45 25.60
N THR A 922 -18.79 9.52 26.47
CA THR A 922 -19.15 9.51 27.89
C THR A 922 -18.52 10.69 28.64
N ASP A 923 -17.24 10.98 28.40
CA ASP A 923 -16.53 12.09 29.03
C ASP A 923 -17.11 13.45 28.62
N ARG A 924 -17.47 13.60 27.34
CA ARG A 924 -18.12 14.82 26.82
C ARG A 924 -19.50 15.03 27.42
N TYR A 925 -20.28 13.95 27.50
CA TYR A 925 -21.57 13.98 28.17
C TYR A 925 -21.41 14.40 29.64
N SER A 926 -20.45 13.81 30.35
CA SER A 926 -20.16 14.14 31.76
C SER A 926 -19.80 15.61 31.94
N GLN A 927 -18.91 16.16 31.10
CA GLN A 927 -18.53 17.58 31.14
C GLN A 927 -19.72 18.51 30.93
N LEU A 928 -20.54 18.27 29.89
CA LEU A 928 -21.69 19.12 29.58
C LEU A 928 -22.80 18.98 30.62
N ASN A 929 -23.05 17.77 31.13
CA ASN A 929 -24.05 17.54 32.17
C ASN A 929 -23.64 18.18 33.50
N THR A 930 -22.37 18.08 33.88
CA THR A 930 -21.83 18.77 35.07
C THR A 930 -21.97 20.29 34.94
N TRP A 931 -21.69 20.83 33.75
CA TRP A 931 -21.89 22.26 33.48
C TRP A 931 -23.39 22.65 33.56
N LEU A 932 -24.28 21.79 33.08
CA LEU A 932 -25.73 22.02 33.12
C LEU A 932 -26.31 21.99 34.55
N GLU A 933 -25.87 21.04 35.39
CA GLU A 933 -26.39 20.84 36.75
C GLU A 933 -25.83 21.86 37.76
N PHE A 934 -24.52 22.09 37.73
CA PHE A 934 -23.82 22.88 38.76
C PHE A 934 -23.40 24.28 38.30
N GLY A 935 -23.53 24.56 37.00
CA GLY A 935 -23.15 25.84 36.41
C GLY A 935 -21.63 26.09 36.40
N ARG A 936 -21.25 27.33 36.05
CA ARG A 936 -19.83 27.70 35.83
C ARG A 936 -18.98 27.74 37.11
N LYS A 937 -19.59 27.78 38.29
CA LYS A 937 -18.86 27.94 39.56
C LYS A 937 -18.07 26.68 39.96
N GLU A 938 -18.60 25.51 39.62
CA GLU A 938 -17.92 24.23 39.86
C GLU A 938 -16.98 23.86 38.70
N MET A 939 -17.23 24.41 37.51
CA MET A 939 -16.38 24.22 36.31
C MET A 939 -15.14 25.12 36.37
N LYS A 940 -14.15 24.74 37.18
CA LYS A 940 -12.89 25.49 37.39
C LYS A 940 -11.96 25.52 36.17
N SER A 941 -12.08 24.52 35.29
CA SER A 941 -11.36 24.45 34.02
C SER A 941 -12.17 23.63 33.00
N PHE A 942 -12.13 24.05 31.74
CA PHE A 942 -12.85 23.38 30.66
C PHE A 942 -11.91 22.51 29.82
N TRP A 943 -12.30 21.26 29.57
CA TRP A 943 -11.61 20.42 28.61
C TRP A 943 -11.98 20.88 27.20
N ILE A 944 -11.09 21.62 26.56
CA ILE A 944 -11.37 22.30 25.28
C ILE A 944 -11.67 21.31 24.16
N THR A 945 -11.03 20.15 24.22
CA THR A 945 -11.21 19.05 23.27
C THR A 945 -12.58 18.41 23.41
N GLY A 946 -13.22 18.55 24.57
CA GLY A 946 -14.55 18.06 24.93
C GLY A 946 -15.70 18.74 24.18
N PHE A 947 -15.45 19.89 23.55
CA PHE A 947 -16.45 20.60 22.75
C PHE A 947 -16.46 20.15 21.28
N THR A 948 -17.64 20.13 20.65
CA THR A 948 -17.74 19.94 19.20
C THR A 948 -17.26 21.18 18.44
N ASN A 949 -17.54 22.38 18.97
CA ASN A 949 -17.16 23.68 18.42
C ASN A 949 -16.30 24.53 19.39
N ALA A 950 -15.01 24.21 19.51
CA ALA A 950 -14.09 24.95 20.37
C ALA A 950 -13.90 26.44 19.96
N GLN A 951 -14.02 26.78 18.67
CA GLN A 951 -13.95 28.18 18.21
C GLN A 951 -15.15 29.01 18.70
N GLY A 952 -16.35 28.40 18.73
CA GLY A 952 -17.55 29.00 19.29
C GLY A 952 -17.38 29.34 20.77
N PHE A 953 -16.74 28.45 21.54
CA PHE A 953 -16.40 28.69 22.95
C PHE A 953 -15.46 29.89 23.12
N LEU A 954 -14.37 29.96 22.36
CA LEU A 954 -13.42 31.09 22.41
C LEU A 954 -14.06 32.42 22.00
N THR A 955 -14.94 32.38 21.00
CA THR A 955 -15.72 33.55 20.58
C THR A 955 -16.68 34.01 21.68
N GLY A 956 -17.32 33.06 22.37
CA GLY A 956 -18.17 33.35 23.53
C GLY A 956 -17.39 33.99 24.68
N ILE A 957 -16.18 33.51 24.98
CA ILE A 957 -15.28 34.14 25.96
C ILE A 957 -14.95 35.57 25.54
N ARG A 958 -14.54 35.77 24.28
CA ARG A 958 -14.21 37.10 23.76
C ARG A 958 -15.39 38.06 23.88
N GLN A 959 -16.60 37.63 23.53
CA GLN A 959 -17.81 38.43 23.67
C GLN A 959 -18.13 38.78 25.13
N GLU A 960 -17.93 37.85 26.06
CA GLU A 960 -18.14 38.10 27.49
C GLU A 960 -17.13 39.11 28.05
N VAL A 961 -15.84 38.98 27.72
CA VAL A 961 -14.79 39.93 28.14
C VAL A 961 -15.03 41.32 27.56
N THR A 962 -15.36 41.43 26.26
CA THR A 962 -15.71 42.73 25.65
C THR A 962 -16.92 43.39 26.34
N ARG A 963 -17.92 42.60 26.77
CA ARG A 963 -19.07 43.14 27.53
C ARG A 963 -18.70 43.56 28.95
N GLN A 964 -17.75 42.89 29.60
CA GLN A 964 -17.25 43.28 30.93
C GLN A 964 -16.53 44.65 30.86
N HIS A 965 -15.77 44.89 29.79
CA HIS A 965 -15.09 46.15 29.48
C HIS A 965 -15.95 47.16 28.71
N LYS A 966 -17.28 47.05 28.74
CA LYS A 966 -18.17 48.02 28.08
C LYS A 966 -17.96 49.44 28.60
N ARG A 967 -17.54 49.60 29.86
CA ARG A 967 -17.19 50.90 30.48
C ARG A 967 -15.93 51.51 29.87
N ASP A 968 -15.02 50.68 29.37
CA ASP A 968 -13.74 51.06 28.78
C ASP A 968 -13.85 51.24 27.24
N GLN A 969 -15.06 51.17 26.69
CA GLN A 969 -15.37 51.35 25.27
C GLN A 969 -14.68 50.34 24.31
N TRP A 970 -14.40 49.13 24.78
CA TRP A 970 -13.84 48.08 23.90
C TRP A 970 -14.79 47.68 22.78
N ALA A 971 -14.30 47.70 21.54
CA ALA A 971 -14.98 47.15 20.38
C ALA A 971 -14.54 45.71 20.12
N LEU A 972 -15.46 44.83 19.73
CA LEU A 972 -15.16 43.41 19.48
C LEU A 972 -14.10 43.21 18.38
N ASP A 973 -14.05 44.13 17.40
CA ASP A 973 -13.11 44.09 16.28
C ASP A 973 -11.67 44.45 16.70
N GLU A 974 -11.49 45.19 17.80
CA GLU A 974 -10.19 45.61 18.31
C GLU A 974 -9.60 44.63 19.32
N VAL A 975 -10.38 43.61 19.72
CA VAL A 975 -10.05 42.65 20.76
C VAL A 975 -9.68 41.29 20.15
N VAL A 976 -8.53 40.76 20.59
CA VAL A 976 -8.00 39.45 20.19
C VAL A 976 -7.80 38.55 21.40
N THR A 977 -7.91 37.24 21.20
CA THR A 977 -7.69 36.25 22.26
C THR A 977 -6.23 36.30 22.72
N HIS A 978 -6.02 36.42 24.03
CA HIS A 978 -4.73 36.32 24.68
C HIS A 978 -4.68 35.05 25.54
N THR A 979 -3.52 34.44 25.61
CA THR A 979 -3.33 33.17 26.32
C THR A 979 -2.07 33.21 27.16
N GLU A 980 -2.16 32.66 28.37
CA GLU A 980 -1.06 32.52 29.30
C GLU A 980 -1.00 31.09 29.82
N VAL A 981 0.18 30.49 29.82
CA VAL A 981 0.37 29.13 30.35
C VAL A 981 0.60 29.22 31.84
N LEU A 982 -0.26 28.59 32.64
CA LEU A 982 -0.13 28.56 34.10
C LEU A 982 0.90 27.51 34.54
N THR A 983 1.38 27.62 35.78
CA THR A 983 2.29 26.64 36.40
C THR A 983 1.57 25.38 36.92
N LEU A 984 0.24 25.30 36.76
CA LEU A 984 -0.60 24.24 37.30
C LEU A 984 -0.79 23.07 36.31
N ASP A 985 -0.44 21.86 36.75
CA ASP A 985 -0.42 20.67 35.89
C ASP A 985 -1.78 19.98 35.69
N THR A 986 -2.66 20.05 36.69
CA THR A 986 -3.95 19.34 36.67
C THR A 986 -5.10 20.30 36.95
N PRO A 987 -6.28 20.06 36.34
CA PRO A 987 -7.46 20.90 36.56
C PRO A 987 -7.89 20.92 38.02
N ASP A 988 -7.66 19.83 38.77
CA ASP A 988 -8.02 19.71 40.19
C ASP A 988 -7.27 20.70 41.11
N ARG A 989 -6.09 21.18 40.67
CA ARG A 989 -5.29 22.15 41.41
C ARG A 989 -5.76 23.59 41.23
N VAL A 990 -6.66 23.85 40.28
CA VAL A 990 -7.26 25.16 40.08
C VAL A 990 -8.27 25.40 41.20
N ARG A 991 -8.01 26.39 42.07
CA ARG A 991 -8.87 26.69 43.23
C ARG A 991 -9.82 27.86 42.99
N GLU A 992 -9.41 28.83 42.20
CA GLU A 992 -10.13 30.09 41.98
C GLU A 992 -10.59 30.23 40.53
N LEU A 993 -11.79 30.79 40.34
CA LEU A 993 -12.31 31.14 39.03
C LEU A 993 -11.71 32.49 38.60
N PRO A 994 -11.17 32.63 37.38
CA PRO A 994 -10.66 33.92 36.93
C PRO A 994 -11.77 34.97 36.83
N GLU A 995 -11.44 36.23 37.13
CA GLU A 995 -12.41 37.35 37.08
C GLU A 995 -12.87 37.66 35.64
N GLU A 996 -11.94 37.54 34.69
CA GLU A 996 -12.12 37.74 33.25
C GLU A 996 -11.56 36.49 32.54
N GLY A 997 -12.19 36.04 31.45
CA GLY A 997 -11.73 34.85 30.73
C GLY A 997 -12.04 33.51 31.41
N GLN A 998 -11.40 32.43 30.95
CA GLN A 998 -11.59 31.06 31.44
C GLN A 998 -10.32 30.21 31.37
N ASN A 999 -10.21 29.19 32.23
CA ASN A 999 -9.11 28.22 32.21
C ASN A 999 -9.46 27.03 31.31
N ILE A 1000 -8.53 26.61 30.45
CA ILE A 1000 -8.66 25.44 29.59
C ILE A 1000 -7.59 24.39 29.88
N HIS A 1001 -7.92 23.12 29.64
CA HIS A 1001 -6.97 22.01 29.74
C HIS A 1001 -7.19 20.96 28.65
N GLY A 1002 -6.26 20.00 28.58
CA GLY A 1002 -6.28 18.90 27.62
C GLY A 1002 -5.61 19.22 26.28
N LEU A 1003 -4.66 20.14 26.25
CA LEU A 1003 -3.81 20.38 25.10
C LEU A 1003 -2.50 19.61 25.24
N PHE A 1004 -1.97 19.14 24.11
CA PHE A 1004 -0.69 18.46 24.02
C PHE A 1004 0.23 19.28 23.11
N ILE A 1005 1.49 19.43 23.49
CA ILE A 1005 2.52 20.04 22.64
C ILE A 1005 3.25 18.96 21.85
N GLU A 1006 3.44 19.20 20.56
CA GLU A 1006 4.18 18.36 19.62
C GLU A 1006 5.36 19.15 19.04
N GLY A 1007 6.49 18.48 18.79
CA GLY A 1007 7.70 19.10 18.24
C GLY A 1007 8.55 19.89 19.24
N GLY A 1008 8.14 19.95 20.51
CA GLY A 1008 8.87 20.61 21.60
C GLY A 1008 8.28 20.27 22.96
N LYS A 1009 8.84 20.87 24.02
CA LYS A 1009 8.41 20.76 25.40
C LYS A 1009 8.20 22.15 26.01
N TRP A 1010 7.25 22.24 26.94
CA TRP A 1010 7.09 23.42 27.76
C TRP A 1010 7.82 23.24 29.09
N ASN A 1011 8.86 24.04 29.33
CA ASN A 1011 9.56 24.07 30.61
C ASN A 1011 8.76 24.92 31.60
N ARG A 1012 8.22 24.26 32.63
CA ARG A 1012 7.32 24.87 33.60
C ARG A 1012 8.03 25.80 34.59
N LEU A 1013 9.28 25.50 34.93
CA LEU A 1013 10.05 26.29 35.90
C LEU A 1013 10.48 27.62 35.29
N GLU A 1014 10.89 27.58 34.03
CA GLU A 1014 11.40 28.75 33.31
C GLU A 1014 10.33 29.46 32.46
N GLY A 1015 9.16 28.83 32.25
CA GLY A 1015 8.07 29.37 31.44
C GLY A 1015 8.46 29.61 29.99
N LYS A 1016 9.24 28.69 29.40
CA LYS A 1016 9.79 28.80 28.03
C LYS A 1016 9.70 27.49 27.26
N LEU A 1017 9.77 27.58 25.93
CA LEU A 1017 9.91 26.43 25.04
C LEU A 1017 11.29 25.78 25.16
N GLU A 1018 11.32 24.45 25.15
CA GLU A 1018 12.51 23.60 25.22
C GLU A 1018 12.40 22.46 24.18
N GLU A 1019 13.52 21.84 23.82
CA GLU A 1019 13.53 20.69 22.92
C GLU A 1019 12.76 19.49 23.51
N SER A 1020 12.22 18.65 22.62
CA SER A 1020 11.43 17.49 23.01
C SER A 1020 12.29 16.42 23.67
N GLU A 1021 11.76 15.71 24.68
CA GLU A 1021 12.44 14.55 25.24
C GLU A 1021 12.45 13.39 24.22
N ALA A 1022 13.55 12.65 24.14
CA ALA A 1022 13.65 11.51 23.24
C ALA A 1022 12.47 10.53 23.45
N LYS A 1023 11.87 10.08 22.34
CA LYS A 1023 10.76 9.10 22.26
C LYS A 1023 9.43 9.54 22.85
N LYS A 1024 9.33 10.74 23.42
CA LYS A 1024 8.06 11.34 23.82
C LYS A 1024 7.55 12.23 22.69
N LEU A 1025 6.67 11.66 21.86
CA LEU A 1025 6.13 12.34 20.68
C LEU A 1025 5.28 13.56 21.06
N GLN A 1026 4.53 13.45 22.15
CA GLN A 1026 3.67 14.51 22.66
C GLN A 1026 3.80 14.62 24.17
N GLN A 1027 3.60 15.83 24.68
CA GLN A 1027 3.59 16.09 26.11
C GLN A 1027 2.37 16.92 26.52
N ASN A 1028 1.81 16.62 27.69
CA ASN A 1028 0.67 17.36 28.22
C ASN A 1028 1.09 18.80 28.55
N MET A 1029 0.34 19.75 28.02
CA MET A 1029 0.45 21.15 28.43
C MET A 1029 -0.21 21.36 29.79
N PRO A 1030 0.34 22.25 30.62
CA PRO A 1030 -0.34 22.75 31.82
C PRO A 1030 -1.68 23.42 31.49
N VAL A 1031 -2.44 23.76 32.53
CA VAL A 1031 -3.66 24.56 32.39
C VAL A 1031 -3.30 25.91 31.74
N ILE A 1032 -4.06 26.30 30.72
CA ILE A 1032 -3.87 27.54 29.98
C ILE A 1032 -5.01 28.49 30.35
N TYR A 1033 -4.65 29.71 30.74
CA TYR A 1033 -5.59 30.79 30.95
C TYR A 1033 -5.87 31.49 29.62
N VAL A 1034 -7.14 31.67 29.29
CA VAL A 1034 -7.60 32.31 28.06
C VAL A 1034 -8.42 33.55 28.39
N THR A 1035 -7.99 34.69 27.89
CA THR A 1035 -8.68 35.98 28.02
C THR A 1035 -8.67 36.74 26.69
N ALA A 1036 -9.11 37.99 26.68
CA ALA A 1036 -9.13 38.83 25.48
C ALA A 1036 -8.53 40.21 25.78
N VAL A 1037 -7.71 40.73 24.87
CA VAL A 1037 -7.01 42.02 25.02
C VAL A 1037 -7.01 42.81 23.69
N GLU A 1038 -6.78 44.11 23.75
CA GLU A 1038 -6.61 44.93 22.53
C GLU A 1038 -5.36 44.55 21.73
N VAL A 1039 -5.44 44.61 20.40
CA VAL A 1039 -4.33 44.30 19.48
C VAL A 1039 -3.06 45.12 19.77
N LYS A 1040 -3.23 46.39 20.18
CA LYS A 1040 -2.11 47.30 20.50
C LYS A 1040 -1.34 46.80 21.72
N THR A 1041 -2.07 46.42 22.78
CA THR A 1041 -1.51 45.89 24.03
C THR A 1041 -0.77 44.57 23.78
N LEU A 1042 -1.33 43.70 22.94
CA LEU A 1042 -0.69 42.44 22.57
C LEU A 1042 0.66 42.63 21.87
N LYS A 1043 0.76 43.60 20.94
CA LYS A 1043 2.02 43.92 20.25
C LYS A 1043 3.10 44.45 21.20
N ALA A 1044 2.70 45.27 22.18
CA ALA A 1044 3.61 45.79 23.21
C ALA A 1044 4.12 44.68 24.14
N MET A 1045 3.24 43.76 24.57
CA MET A 1045 3.62 42.59 25.38
C MET A 1045 4.57 41.64 24.64
N ASN A 1046 4.31 41.37 23.35
CA ASN A 1046 5.18 40.51 22.56
C ASN A 1046 6.58 41.10 22.33
N SER A 1047 6.68 42.42 22.23
CA SER A 1047 7.97 43.12 22.06
C SER A 1047 8.81 43.16 23.35
N SER A 1048 8.18 42.92 24.51
CA SER A 1048 8.82 42.97 25.84
C SER A 1048 9.08 41.60 26.46
N SER A 1049 8.75 40.50 25.74
CA SER A 1049 8.76 39.12 26.27
C SER A 1049 10.13 38.41 26.25
N GLY A 1050 11.22 39.06 25.82
CA GLY A 1050 12.57 38.48 25.79
C GLY A 1050 13.46 39.06 24.67
N PRO A 1051 14.64 38.46 24.41
CA PRO A 1051 15.54 38.87 23.32
C PRO A 1051 14.96 38.59 21.92
N PHE A 1052 14.01 37.67 21.83
CA PHE A 1052 13.27 37.32 20.61
C PHE A 1052 11.76 37.37 20.85
N PRO A 1053 10.95 37.64 19.81
CA PRO A 1053 9.49 37.63 19.96
C PRO A 1053 8.97 36.23 20.31
N SER A 1054 7.82 36.19 20.98
CA SER A 1054 7.10 34.96 21.29
C SER A 1054 6.77 34.17 20.02
N PHE A 1055 6.86 32.85 20.10
CA PHE A 1055 6.47 31.95 19.03
C PHE A 1055 4.95 31.83 18.96
N ASN A 1056 4.39 32.02 17.77
CA ASN A 1056 2.96 31.94 17.52
C ASN A 1056 2.57 30.50 17.15
N ALA A 1057 2.24 29.68 18.14
CA ALA A 1057 1.97 28.26 17.95
C ALA A 1057 0.50 28.01 17.53
N ALA A 1058 0.30 27.25 16.46
CA ALA A 1058 -1.03 26.84 16.03
C ALA A 1058 -1.60 25.76 16.96
N VAL A 1059 -2.89 25.85 17.30
CA VAL A 1059 -3.62 24.86 18.09
C VAL A 1059 -4.64 24.14 17.19
N TYR A 1060 -4.44 22.85 16.96
CA TYR A 1060 -5.32 22.03 16.12
C TYR A 1060 -6.23 21.12 16.95
N LYS A 1061 -7.42 20.80 16.42
CA LYS A 1061 -8.33 19.81 17.00
C LYS A 1061 -7.73 18.41 16.95
N TYR A 1062 -7.18 18.05 15.78
CA TYR A 1062 -6.56 16.77 15.51
C TYR A 1062 -5.09 16.94 15.12
N PRO A 1063 -4.27 15.88 15.19
CA PRO A 1063 -2.92 15.87 14.63
C PRO A 1063 -2.85 16.11 13.10
N ARG A 1064 -3.99 16.14 12.40
CA ARG A 1064 -4.09 16.59 11.01
C ARG A 1064 -4.08 18.12 11.00
N ARG A 1065 -2.92 18.69 10.67
CA ARG A 1065 -2.67 20.13 10.69
C ARG A 1065 -3.16 20.77 9.38
N ASN A 1066 -4.43 21.13 9.34
CA ASN A 1066 -4.99 21.90 8.22
C ASN A 1066 -5.82 23.07 8.77
N ASP A 1067 -6.13 24.04 7.92
CA ASP A 1067 -6.95 25.19 8.31
C ASP A 1067 -8.34 24.79 8.84
N ARG A 1068 -8.92 23.69 8.32
CA ARG A 1068 -10.22 23.17 8.78
C ARG A 1068 -10.22 22.79 10.26
N TYR A 1069 -9.09 22.29 10.78
CA TYR A 1069 -8.95 21.84 12.16
C TYR A 1069 -8.21 22.83 13.06
N LEU A 1070 -7.81 23.99 12.53
CA LEU A 1070 -7.19 25.05 13.32
C LEU A 1070 -8.24 25.66 14.29
N ILE A 1071 -7.99 25.56 15.59
CA ILE A 1071 -8.88 26.15 16.60
C ILE A 1071 -8.51 27.63 16.80
N PHE A 1072 -7.28 27.90 17.20
CA PHE A 1072 -6.76 29.25 17.43
C PHE A 1072 -5.22 29.23 17.48
N ARG A 1073 -4.61 30.39 17.73
CA ARG A 1073 -3.14 30.50 17.90
C ARG A 1073 -2.79 30.92 19.33
N LEU A 1074 -1.78 30.27 19.89
CA LEU A 1074 -1.32 30.45 21.26
C LEU A 1074 0.11 31.04 21.24
N LEU A 1075 0.33 32.10 22.00
CA LEU A 1075 1.64 32.75 22.07
C LEU A 1075 2.50 32.07 23.14
N LEU A 1076 3.60 31.44 22.72
CA LEU A 1076 4.55 30.76 23.58
C LEU A 1076 5.86 31.52 23.66
N ARG A 1077 6.45 31.61 24.85
CA ARG A 1077 7.77 32.23 25.01
C ARG A 1077 8.85 31.36 24.36
N SER A 1078 9.59 31.93 23.42
CA SER A 1078 10.58 31.24 22.57
C SER A 1078 11.93 30.97 23.27
N GLY A 1079 12.21 31.67 24.38
CA GLY A 1079 13.42 31.50 25.17
C GLY A 1079 14.66 32.06 24.48
N GLU A 1080 15.71 31.23 24.38
CA GLU A 1080 17.01 31.58 23.78
C GLU A 1080 17.06 31.38 22.26
N HIS A 1081 16.09 30.66 21.68
CA HIS A 1081 16.06 30.34 20.26
C HIS A 1081 15.15 31.28 19.48
N HIS A 1082 15.59 31.70 18.28
CA HIS A 1082 14.78 32.48 17.35
C HIS A 1082 13.51 31.68 16.93
N PRO A 1083 12.34 32.31 16.72
CA PRO A 1083 11.11 31.62 16.30
C PRO A 1083 11.23 30.72 15.06
N HIS A 1084 12.17 31.03 14.16
CA HIS A 1084 12.50 30.19 13.00
C HIS A 1084 12.91 28.76 13.39
N HIS A 1085 13.58 28.60 14.54
CA HIS A 1085 13.94 27.29 15.09
C HIS A 1085 12.70 26.43 15.36
N TRP A 1086 11.74 26.98 16.12
CA TRP A 1086 10.51 26.28 16.49
C TRP A 1086 9.58 26.04 15.29
N ARG A 1087 9.62 26.92 14.29
CA ARG A 1087 8.92 26.72 13.02
C ARG A 1087 9.51 25.55 12.23
N LEU A 1088 10.83 25.45 12.10
CA LEU A 1088 11.49 24.32 11.44
C LEU A 1088 11.21 22.99 12.16
N ARG A 1089 11.16 23.00 13.49
CA ARG A 1089 10.77 21.85 14.34
C ARG A 1089 9.30 21.45 14.17
N GLY A 1090 8.48 22.31 13.57
CA GLY A 1090 7.05 22.07 13.40
C GLY A 1090 6.30 22.05 14.73
N VAL A 1091 6.67 22.93 15.68
CA VAL A 1091 6.00 23.00 16.98
C VAL A 1091 4.54 23.42 16.81
N CYS A 1092 3.63 22.62 17.36
CA CYS A 1092 2.22 22.97 17.44
C CYS A 1092 1.60 22.41 18.73
N LEU A 1093 0.37 22.83 19.00
CA LEU A 1093 -0.48 22.21 20.00
C LEU A 1093 -1.59 21.43 19.32
N VAL A 1094 -1.95 20.30 19.90
CA VAL A 1094 -3.09 19.48 19.46
C VAL A 1094 -3.98 19.17 20.65
N ALA A 1095 -5.29 19.18 20.41
CA ALA A 1095 -6.29 18.85 21.42
C ALA A 1095 -6.41 17.34 21.64
N GLN A 1096 -6.22 16.54 20.59
CA GLN A 1096 -6.28 15.09 20.72
C GLN A 1096 -4.89 14.45 20.72
N ALA A 1097 -4.65 13.57 21.68
CA ALA A 1097 -3.42 12.80 21.74
C ALA A 1097 -3.27 11.88 20.51
N LEU A 1098 -2.05 11.73 20.03
CA LEU A 1098 -1.64 10.66 19.13
C LEU A 1098 -1.68 9.35 19.92
N SER A 1099 -2.77 8.60 19.83
CA SER A 1099 -2.73 7.20 20.27
C SER A 1099 -1.88 6.39 19.29
N GLU A 1100 -1.13 5.39 19.75
CA GLU A 1100 -0.30 4.56 18.86
C GLU A 1100 -1.12 3.87 17.74
N GLY A 1101 -2.43 3.64 17.97
CA GLY A 1101 -3.37 3.16 16.95
C GLY A 1101 -3.87 4.24 15.96
N SER A 1102 -3.68 5.53 16.26
CA SER A 1102 -4.04 6.64 15.36
C SER A 1102 -3.15 6.76 14.14
N LEU A 1103 -2.01 6.08 14.11
CA LEU A 1103 -1.01 6.17 13.04
C LEU A 1103 -1.46 5.47 11.74
N VAL A 1104 -2.29 4.43 11.86
CA VAL A 1104 -2.72 3.59 10.72
C VAL A 1104 -3.80 4.24 9.85
N HIS A 1105 -4.55 5.22 10.39
CA HIS A 1105 -5.65 5.88 9.68
C HIS A 1105 -5.36 7.36 9.31
N LYS A 1106 -4.08 7.75 9.27
CA LYS A 1106 -3.68 9.10 8.84
C LYS A 1106 -3.65 9.20 7.32
N SER A 1107 -4.83 9.40 6.72
CA SER A 1107 -5.09 10.31 5.58
C SER A 1107 -6.57 10.29 5.21
#